data_AF-A0AA41Q5M1-F1
#
_entry.id   AF-A0AA41Q5M1-F1
#
_cell.length_a   1.000
_cell.length_b   1.000
_cell.length_c   1.000
_cell.angle_alpha   90.00
_cell.angle_beta   90.00
_cell.angle_gamma   90.00
#
_symmetry.space_group_name_H-M   'P 1'
#
loop_
_entity.id
_entity.type
_entity.pdbx_description
1 polymer ?
#
loop_
_entity_poly.entity_id
_entity_poly.type
_entity_poly.pdbx_seq_one_letter_code
_entity_poly.pdbx_strand_id
1 'polypeptide(L)'
;MLTIRQITDAATALAAFRLADPALLPELLQRLRPGALTALANARTLPDAVVDVVVAGGGSGPEIGIGGPETEVRGSGGLEAMLALAANPHNSTGTLTALARRGIPALAVPLFTAPAPHADHQRIRAAVLAAADPADPRWHTGPDALVPWLLARTDADHLVPALHGPFPDAAAYALRILAPDLPPASPVPPAPVALPASPVPVMPLVPAPYPSTALLLLGLRHTDGQGDGDYARTCVDALAAQHAGIDIHTDTDIDWDLVRAEHAHKPLTGTGLAALAAHPACPPDLREAVLADAPPRMYALVPDLPLDVFGSDLEQAGGDALTALTGGLAAGTLDATRVLRELRPAYLLFMLLPDPRTAAPALHDALACLAARLGDDPAAWTGLLHGSADYSGTGAAMVDSALAHAHAHTSSERGPADTAPRPIREPASGPDFSELPFHTLYEAASPEVRLALVPALDPRAAQVALLGADTALRARILSVHGRTADLALATVRNLPAPDIARLLDLDDPHVNAHLYACADHLTHPQRVRILSGTDRSGHPRTVPLAPGLLDSLTRSGSSPGSPAAYPHLAACLDAGHPDVLRIVLRRADLHTEHARLHALIRLWENGGAHGSRDVRELLDHLDELDEHAAASTRHPVPAAAAASRLLSPAARHTARHALHLTGLTETAEAPSTDAPPIPEGSAAGTAAAETGIGPDADAAADTAHAADAAGLDHLRTIDGYARHPARLASALSRADFPADVLDGWHTLPWDDLDPADPAIGPLPVRALTALAEHRDRPGTFARRALRTKAAADPDGHPAAWLVHALDTGALTLGDVAATCPDASLALRLATEEAAARGPAMLRDPHTRRLIRLVRDCLDTADAWTVAAHLVHDFTGPLTELLATARAAAAPPS
;
A
#
# COMPACT_ATOMS: atom_id res chain seq x y z
N MET A 1 8.99 -30.34 17.16
CA MET A 1 8.78 -30.88 15.79
C MET A 1 8.00 -32.17 15.92
N LEU A 2 6.88 -32.29 15.19
CA LEU A 2 6.01 -33.49 15.18
C LEU A 2 6.47 -34.46 14.08
N THR A 3 6.24 -35.77 14.25
CA THR A 3 6.47 -36.78 13.19
C THR A 3 5.35 -36.75 12.14
N ILE A 4 5.58 -37.25 10.91
CA ILE A 4 4.53 -37.37 9.86
C ILE A 4 3.28 -38.09 10.40
N ARG A 5 3.49 -39.09 11.26
CA ARG A 5 2.41 -39.81 11.95
C ARG A 5 1.64 -38.91 12.92
N GLN A 6 2.31 -38.16 13.80
CA GLN A 6 1.65 -37.23 14.73
C GLN A 6 0.90 -36.10 14.00
N ILE A 7 1.41 -35.61 12.87
CA ILE A 7 0.74 -34.62 12.02
C ILE A 7 -0.55 -35.21 11.45
N THR A 8 -0.49 -36.44 10.96
CA THR A 8 -1.65 -37.12 10.38
C THR A 8 -2.68 -37.50 11.45
N ASP A 9 -2.25 -37.93 12.65
CA ASP A 9 -3.12 -38.22 13.79
C ASP A 9 -3.85 -36.96 14.29
N ALA A 10 -3.14 -35.82 14.38
CA ALA A 10 -3.73 -34.54 14.74
C ALA A 10 -4.67 -34.00 13.65
N ALA A 11 -4.30 -34.13 12.37
CA ALA A 11 -5.16 -33.75 11.24
C ALA A 11 -6.43 -34.61 11.21
N THR A 12 -6.32 -35.91 11.49
CA THR A 12 -7.47 -36.81 11.56
C THR A 12 -8.38 -36.51 12.75
N ALA A 13 -7.82 -36.23 13.93
CA ALA A 13 -8.61 -35.80 15.09
C ALA A 13 -9.31 -34.46 14.82
N LEU A 14 -8.63 -33.50 14.18
CA LEU A 14 -9.23 -32.23 13.78
C LEU A 14 -10.31 -32.41 12.69
N ALA A 15 -10.15 -33.38 11.78
CA ALA A 15 -11.18 -33.80 10.83
C ALA A 15 -12.41 -34.29 11.57
N ALA A 16 -12.22 -35.22 12.50
CA ALA A 16 -13.29 -35.79 13.30
C ALA A 16 -14.05 -34.70 14.06
N PHE A 17 -13.34 -33.79 14.72
CA PHE A 17 -13.91 -32.64 15.45
C PHE A 17 -14.81 -31.74 14.59
N ARG A 18 -14.47 -31.56 13.31
CA ARG A 18 -15.19 -30.65 12.41
C ARG A 18 -16.32 -31.32 11.65
N LEU A 19 -16.14 -32.59 11.32
CA LEU A 19 -16.99 -33.30 10.37
C LEU A 19 -17.97 -34.24 11.08
N ALA A 20 -17.62 -34.80 12.24
CA ALA A 20 -18.50 -35.70 12.98
C ALA A 20 -19.77 -34.99 13.49
N ASP A 21 -20.78 -35.80 13.83
CA ASP A 21 -21.92 -35.31 14.61
C ASP A 21 -21.42 -34.83 15.99
N PRO A 22 -21.82 -33.63 16.46
CA PRO A 22 -21.47 -33.13 17.79
C PRO A 22 -21.73 -34.13 18.93
N ALA A 23 -22.73 -35.01 18.80
CA ALA A 23 -23.04 -36.05 19.79
C ALA A 23 -21.90 -37.06 19.97
N LEU A 24 -21.03 -37.24 18.97
CA LEU A 24 -19.90 -38.17 19.02
C LEU A 24 -18.64 -37.55 19.63
N LEU A 25 -18.58 -36.23 19.79
CA LEU A 25 -17.38 -35.53 20.24
C LEU A 25 -16.81 -36.03 21.58
N PRO A 26 -17.61 -36.33 22.62
CA PRO A 26 -17.08 -36.87 23.88
C PRO A 26 -16.35 -38.21 23.68
N GLU A 27 -16.91 -39.09 22.85
CA GLU A 27 -16.34 -40.40 22.57
C GLU A 27 -15.11 -40.30 21.66
N LEU A 28 -15.13 -39.40 20.68
CA LEU A 28 -13.98 -39.12 19.80
C LEU A 28 -12.81 -38.50 20.56
N LEU A 29 -13.06 -37.58 21.50
CA LEU A 29 -12.04 -37.02 22.39
C LEU A 29 -11.33 -38.12 23.19
N GLN A 30 -12.06 -39.16 23.60
CA GLN A 30 -11.50 -40.30 24.32
C GLN A 30 -10.73 -41.27 23.41
N ARG A 31 -11.31 -41.64 22.27
CA ARG A 31 -10.75 -42.65 21.36
C ARG A 31 -9.58 -42.13 20.53
N LEU A 32 -9.56 -40.83 20.22
CA LEU A 32 -8.49 -40.15 19.47
C LEU A 32 -7.57 -39.32 20.39
N ARG A 33 -7.50 -39.63 21.69
CA ARG A 33 -6.90 -38.79 22.73
C ARG A 33 -5.55 -38.15 22.38
N PRO A 34 -4.54 -38.86 21.84
CA PRO A 34 -3.24 -38.24 21.51
C PRO A 34 -3.35 -37.16 20.41
N GLY A 35 -4.11 -37.45 19.34
CA GLY A 35 -4.37 -36.49 18.27
C GLY A 35 -5.27 -35.34 18.73
N ALA A 36 -6.26 -35.65 19.58
CA ALA A 36 -7.22 -34.70 20.16
C ALA A 36 -6.55 -33.63 21.03
N LEU A 37 -5.70 -34.01 21.99
CA LEU A 37 -4.98 -33.07 22.85
C LEU A 37 -4.03 -32.18 22.03
N THR A 38 -3.35 -32.77 21.05
CA THR A 38 -2.46 -32.02 20.14
C THR A 38 -3.26 -31.00 19.31
N ALA A 39 -4.44 -31.38 18.82
CA ALA A 39 -5.32 -30.48 18.08
C ALA A 39 -5.87 -29.35 18.98
N LEU A 40 -6.32 -29.65 20.20
CA LEU A 40 -6.83 -28.64 21.14
C LEU A 40 -5.80 -27.55 21.47
N ALA A 41 -4.53 -27.94 21.64
CA ALA A 41 -3.45 -27.01 21.99
C ALA A 41 -2.93 -26.17 20.81
N ASN A 42 -3.05 -26.64 19.56
CA ASN A 42 -2.35 -26.03 18.41
C ASN A 42 -3.26 -25.60 17.25
N ALA A 43 -4.53 -26.01 17.24
CA ALA A 43 -5.42 -25.65 16.14
C ALA A 43 -5.67 -24.14 16.14
N ARG A 44 -5.46 -23.51 14.98
CA ARG A 44 -5.81 -22.09 14.76
C ARG A 44 -7.30 -21.82 14.94
N THR A 45 -8.14 -22.80 14.63
CA THR A 45 -9.60 -22.72 14.73
C THR A 45 -10.17 -24.05 15.23
N LEU A 46 -10.91 -23.99 16.34
CA LEU A 46 -11.63 -25.12 16.91
C LEU A 46 -13.14 -24.91 16.71
N PRO A 47 -13.92 -25.97 16.43
CA PRO A 47 -15.38 -25.85 16.38
C PRO A 47 -15.98 -25.49 17.75
N ASP A 48 -16.97 -24.60 17.77
CA ASP A 48 -17.67 -24.21 19.00
C ASP A 48 -18.23 -25.41 19.76
N ALA A 49 -18.77 -26.41 19.05
CA ALA A 49 -19.26 -27.64 19.68
C ALA A 49 -18.16 -28.40 20.44
N VAL A 50 -16.92 -28.38 19.97
CA VAL A 50 -15.78 -29.01 20.67
C VAL A 50 -15.42 -28.18 21.90
N VAL A 51 -15.38 -26.85 21.74
CA VAL A 51 -15.15 -25.92 22.85
C VAL A 51 -16.23 -26.11 23.93
N ASP A 52 -17.50 -26.13 23.55
CA ASP A 52 -18.64 -26.32 24.44
C ASP A 52 -18.58 -27.68 25.15
N VAL A 53 -18.26 -28.77 24.44
CA VAL A 53 -18.10 -30.10 25.03
C VAL A 53 -16.93 -30.12 26.02
N VAL A 54 -15.80 -29.48 25.72
CA VAL A 54 -14.64 -29.39 26.62
C VAL A 54 -14.96 -28.52 27.84
N VAL A 55 -15.62 -27.37 27.65
CA VAL A 55 -16.02 -26.45 28.73
C VAL A 55 -17.09 -27.07 29.63
N ALA A 56 -18.06 -27.79 29.06
CA ALA A 56 -19.17 -28.43 29.77
C ALA A 56 -18.78 -29.75 30.45
N GLY A 57 -17.84 -30.51 29.86
CA GLY A 57 -17.43 -31.85 30.28
C GLY A 57 -16.81 -31.96 31.68
N GLY A 58 -16.62 -30.83 32.37
CA GLY A 58 -16.02 -30.77 33.71
C GLY A 58 -16.98 -30.98 34.90
N GLY A 59 -18.28 -31.25 34.72
CA GLY A 59 -19.14 -31.42 35.90
C GLY A 59 -20.59 -31.81 35.65
N SER A 60 -20.85 -33.12 35.56
CA SER A 60 -22.19 -33.69 35.81
C SER A 60 -22.14 -35.20 35.99
N GLY A 61 -21.32 -35.67 36.94
CA GLY A 61 -21.64 -36.85 37.73
C GLY A 61 -21.93 -36.36 39.15
N PRO A 62 -23.05 -36.74 39.79
CA PRO A 62 -23.29 -36.33 41.17
C PRO A 62 -22.18 -36.87 42.06
N GLU A 63 -21.45 -35.97 42.69
CA GLU A 63 -20.64 -36.23 43.86
C GLU A 63 -21.56 -36.85 44.93
N ILE A 64 -21.56 -38.18 45.02
CA ILE A 64 -21.97 -38.86 46.24
C ILE A 64 -20.69 -39.17 47.00
N GLY A 65 -20.50 -38.45 48.10
CA GLY A 65 -19.81 -38.98 49.27
C GLY A 65 -18.36 -38.59 49.40
N ILE A 66 -18.13 -37.76 50.42
CA ILE A 66 -16.88 -37.67 51.18
C ILE A 66 -16.34 -39.11 51.45
N GLY A 67 -15.24 -39.50 50.80
CA GLY A 67 -14.37 -40.59 51.26
C GLY A 67 -13.93 -41.64 50.23
N GLY A 68 -12.78 -41.44 49.58
CA GLY A 68 -11.98 -42.51 48.95
C GLY A 68 -11.04 -42.06 47.82
N PRO A 69 -9.71 -42.30 47.88
CA PRO A 69 -8.74 -41.84 46.88
C PRO A 69 -8.72 -42.62 45.53
N GLU A 70 -9.71 -43.47 45.24
CA GLU A 70 -9.72 -44.30 44.01
C GLU A 70 -10.73 -43.85 42.94
N THR A 71 -11.51 -42.78 43.17
CA THR A 71 -12.46 -42.24 42.17
C THR A 71 -11.92 -41.08 41.31
N GLU A 72 -10.70 -40.57 41.58
CA GLU A 72 -10.09 -39.45 40.84
C GLU A 72 -9.69 -39.79 39.38
N VAL A 73 -9.48 -41.07 39.04
CA VAL A 73 -8.85 -41.45 37.75
C VAL A 73 -9.78 -41.25 36.53
N ARG A 74 -11.11 -41.19 36.72
CA ARG A 74 -12.06 -40.92 35.61
C ARG A 74 -12.28 -39.44 35.32
N GLY A 75 -11.81 -38.52 36.16
CA GLY A 75 -11.94 -37.06 35.97
C GLY A 75 -10.78 -36.38 35.24
N SER A 76 -9.65 -37.07 35.02
CA SER A 76 -8.41 -36.46 34.49
C SER A 76 -8.51 -36.01 33.03
N GLY A 77 -9.26 -36.73 32.19
CA GLY A 77 -9.37 -36.42 30.76
C GLY A 77 -10.04 -35.07 30.44
N GLY A 78 -11.02 -34.67 31.25
CA GLY A 78 -11.70 -33.37 31.07
C GLY A 78 -10.81 -32.18 31.42
N LEU A 79 -10.03 -32.29 32.51
CA LEU A 79 -9.10 -31.25 32.93
C LEU A 79 -7.94 -31.08 31.93
N GLU A 80 -7.39 -32.18 31.41
CA GLU A 80 -6.36 -32.13 30.37
C GLU A 80 -6.84 -31.43 29.10
N ALA A 81 -8.07 -31.71 28.67
CA ALA A 81 -8.66 -31.04 27.50
C ALA A 81 -8.88 -29.54 27.75
N MET A 82 -9.35 -29.14 28.95
CA MET A 82 -9.50 -27.73 29.32
C MET A 82 -8.15 -27.00 29.42
N LEU A 83 -7.10 -27.67 29.92
CA LEU A 83 -5.75 -27.12 29.97
C LEU A 83 -5.15 -26.97 28.57
N ALA A 84 -5.30 -27.98 27.71
CA ALA A 84 -4.88 -27.90 26.31
C ALA A 84 -5.61 -26.77 25.58
N LEU A 85 -6.91 -26.59 25.85
CA LEU A 85 -7.68 -25.47 25.31
C LEU A 85 -7.18 -24.13 25.87
N ALA A 86 -6.99 -23.98 27.19
CA ALA A 86 -6.47 -22.74 27.78
C ALA A 86 -5.07 -22.35 27.27
N ALA A 87 -4.24 -23.34 26.91
CA ALA A 87 -2.91 -23.13 26.35
C ALA A 87 -2.90 -22.71 24.87
N ASN A 88 -4.04 -22.79 24.17
CA ASN A 88 -4.11 -22.46 22.75
C ASN A 88 -4.09 -20.93 22.54
N PRO A 89 -3.05 -20.36 21.89
CA PRO A 89 -2.91 -18.91 21.69
C PRO A 89 -3.91 -18.33 20.68
N HIS A 90 -4.67 -19.17 19.99
CA HIS A 90 -5.64 -18.77 18.97
C HIS A 90 -7.09 -18.75 19.48
N ASN A 91 -7.30 -19.00 20.78
CA ASN A 91 -8.64 -18.99 21.35
C ASN A 91 -9.23 -17.59 21.49
N SER A 92 -10.55 -17.50 21.31
CA SER A 92 -11.28 -16.24 21.46
C SER A 92 -11.39 -15.80 22.93
N THR A 93 -11.52 -14.49 23.14
CA THR A 93 -11.82 -13.89 24.46
C THR A 93 -13.07 -14.51 25.09
N GLY A 94 -14.09 -14.85 24.28
CA GLY A 94 -15.31 -15.52 24.72
C GLY A 94 -15.04 -16.93 25.28
N THR A 95 -14.24 -17.73 24.58
CA THR A 95 -13.83 -19.08 25.00
C THR A 95 -13.05 -19.05 26.31
N LEU A 96 -12.05 -18.17 26.42
CA LEU A 96 -11.25 -18.02 27.63
C LEU A 96 -12.09 -17.52 28.82
N THR A 97 -13.05 -16.62 28.56
CA THR A 97 -14.02 -16.16 29.57
C THR A 97 -14.96 -17.29 30.02
N ALA A 98 -15.40 -18.16 29.10
CA ALA A 98 -16.22 -19.32 29.44
C ALA A 98 -15.47 -20.32 30.33
N LEU A 99 -14.18 -20.58 30.04
CA LEU A 99 -13.30 -21.36 30.90
C LEU A 99 -13.10 -20.68 32.27
N ALA A 100 -12.88 -19.36 32.29
CA ALA A 100 -12.71 -18.59 33.53
C ALA A 100 -13.93 -18.71 34.47
N ARG A 101 -15.14 -18.65 33.91
CA ARG A 101 -16.40 -18.77 34.66
C ARG A 101 -16.63 -20.12 35.31
N ARG A 102 -15.84 -21.15 34.98
CA ARG A 102 -15.92 -22.47 35.63
C ARG A 102 -15.39 -22.45 37.06
N GLY A 103 -14.63 -21.42 37.46
CA GLY A 103 -14.10 -21.32 38.83
C GLY A 103 -13.14 -22.46 39.20
N ILE A 104 -12.49 -23.09 38.21
CA ILE A 104 -11.56 -24.19 38.44
C ILE A 104 -10.16 -23.62 38.77
N PRO A 105 -9.62 -23.86 39.98
CA PRO A 105 -8.34 -23.26 40.40
C PRO A 105 -7.17 -23.56 39.47
N ALA A 106 -7.10 -24.79 38.91
CA ALA A 106 -6.02 -25.21 38.01
C ALA A 106 -5.98 -24.45 36.66
N LEU A 107 -7.08 -23.77 36.27
CA LEU A 107 -7.11 -22.95 35.05
C LEU A 107 -6.74 -21.49 35.31
N ALA A 108 -6.68 -21.05 36.56
CA ALA A 108 -6.60 -19.65 36.92
C ALA A 108 -5.34 -18.97 36.39
N VAL A 109 -4.17 -19.55 36.64
CA VAL A 109 -2.89 -19.00 36.16
C VAL A 109 -2.78 -19.04 34.63
N PRO A 110 -3.04 -20.18 33.93
CA PRO A 110 -3.06 -20.21 32.48
C PRO A 110 -3.94 -19.12 31.85
N LEU A 111 -5.15 -18.90 32.38
CA LEU A 111 -6.07 -17.88 31.87
C LEU A 111 -5.63 -16.45 32.21
N PHE A 112 -5.02 -16.21 33.37
CA PHE A 112 -4.45 -14.90 33.73
C PHE A 112 -3.28 -14.49 32.83
N THR A 113 -2.54 -15.49 32.31
CA THR A 113 -1.37 -15.32 31.44
C THR A 113 -1.64 -15.51 29.94
N ALA A 114 -2.87 -15.83 29.55
CA ALA A 114 -3.21 -16.13 28.17
C ALA A 114 -2.89 -14.93 27.25
N PRO A 115 -2.28 -15.12 26.07
CA PRO A 115 -2.00 -14.04 25.15
C PRO A 115 -3.30 -13.51 24.52
N ALA A 116 -3.60 -12.21 24.68
CA ALA A 116 -4.76 -11.51 24.09
C ALA A 116 -4.49 -9.98 24.05
N PRO A 117 -5.27 -9.18 23.29
CA PRO A 117 -5.20 -7.72 23.33
C PRO A 117 -5.52 -7.16 24.73
N HIS A 118 -4.92 -6.02 25.10
CA HIS A 118 -4.99 -5.49 26.48
C HIS A 118 -6.43 -5.29 27.01
N ALA A 119 -7.35 -4.76 26.19
CA ALA A 119 -8.75 -4.57 26.59
C ALA A 119 -9.48 -5.90 26.89
N ASP A 120 -9.08 -6.98 26.23
CA ASP A 120 -9.66 -8.32 26.41
C ASP A 120 -9.05 -9.07 27.60
N HIS A 121 -7.78 -8.81 27.93
CA HIS A 121 -7.13 -9.33 29.14
C HIS A 121 -7.87 -8.95 30.41
N GLN A 122 -8.26 -7.68 30.53
CA GLN A 122 -8.96 -7.19 31.72
C GLN A 122 -10.29 -7.91 31.92
N ARG A 123 -11.01 -8.22 30.83
CA ARG A 123 -12.28 -8.97 30.88
C ARG A 123 -12.11 -10.41 31.33
N ILE A 124 -11.11 -11.12 30.80
CA ILE A 124 -10.84 -12.52 31.18
C ILE A 124 -10.42 -12.60 32.66
N ARG A 125 -9.50 -11.72 33.09
CA ARG A 125 -9.02 -11.67 34.50
C ARG A 125 -10.14 -11.36 35.48
N ALA A 126 -11.00 -10.39 35.15
CA ALA A 126 -12.18 -10.10 35.94
C ALA A 126 -13.13 -11.30 36.03
N ALA A 127 -13.32 -12.04 34.94
CA ALA A 127 -14.16 -13.24 34.93
C ALA A 127 -13.58 -14.38 35.79
N VAL A 128 -12.26 -14.58 35.80
CA VAL A 128 -11.60 -15.58 36.67
C VAL A 128 -11.87 -15.24 38.13
N LEU A 129 -11.65 -13.98 38.51
CA LEU A 129 -11.85 -13.54 39.90
C LEU A 129 -13.32 -13.57 40.31
N ALA A 130 -14.24 -13.16 39.44
CA ALA A 130 -15.68 -13.17 39.74
C ALA A 130 -16.25 -14.59 39.96
N ALA A 131 -15.64 -15.60 39.34
CA ALA A 131 -16.05 -17.00 39.49
C ALA A 131 -15.29 -17.76 40.59
N ALA A 132 -14.33 -17.11 41.25
CA ALA A 132 -13.51 -17.77 42.26
C ALA A 132 -14.29 -17.96 43.57
N ASP A 133 -14.20 -19.15 44.16
CA ASP A 133 -14.69 -19.44 45.51
C ASP A 133 -13.55 -19.26 46.53
N PRO A 134 -13.56 -18.19 47.34
CA PRO A 134 -12.51 -17.93 48.33
C PRO A 134 -12.44 -19.00 49.44
N ALA A 135 -13.44 -19.88 49.58
CA ALA A 135 -13.41 -20.98 50.53
C ALA A 135 -12.64 -22.22 50.01
N ASP A 136 -12.36 -22.32 48.70
CA ASP A 136 -11.61 -23.45 48.14
C ASP A 136 -10.09 -23.24 48.38
N PRO A 137 -9.43 -24.10 49.20
CA PRO A 137 -8.03 -23.92 49.56
C PRO A 137 -7.10 -23.99 48.34
N ARG A 138 -7.50 -24.60 47.23
CA ARG A 138 -6.67 -24.71 46.01
C ARG A 138 -6.38 -23.36 45.35
N TRP A 139 -7.11 -22.29 45.68
CA TRP A 139 -6.76 -20.92 45.28
C TRP A 139 -5.56 -20.34 46.04
N HIS A 140 -5.26 -20.90 47.22
CA HIS A 140 -4.19 -20.47 48.12
C HIS A 140 -3.05 -21.48 48.21
N THR A 141 -3.32 -22.77 48.01
CA THR A 141 -2.35 -23.86 48.20
C THR A 141 -2.11 -24.62 46.90
N GLY A 142 -0.86 -24.60 46.42
CA GLY A 142 -0.42 -25.33 45.23
C GLY A 142 0.66 -24.55 44.46
N PRO A 143 1.42 -25.23 43.58
CA PRO A 143 2.43 -24.57 42.75
C PRO A 143 1.82 -23.58 41.74
N ASP A 144 0.56 -23.81 41.33
CA ASP A 144 -0.15 -23.02 40.32
C ASP A 144 -1.34 -22.23 40.89
N ALA A 145 -1.31 -21.91 42.20
CA ALA A 145 -2.37 -21.19 42.88
C ALA A 145 -2.38 -19.68 42.52
N LEU A 146 -3.55 -19.12 42.20
CA LEU A 146 -3.68 -17.74 41.72
C LEU A 146 -3.28 -16.68 42.76
N VAL A 147 -3.68 -16.85 44.03
CA VAL A 147 -3.46 -15.82 45.06
C VAL A 147 -1.97 -15.62 45.33
N PRO A 148 -1.16 -16.67 45.60
CA PRO A 148 0.30 -16.51 45.67
C PRO A 148 0.93 -15.92 44.41
N TRP A 149 0.40 -16.27 43.23
CA TRP A 149 0.87 -15.74 41.96
C TRP A 149 0.62 -14.23 41.82
N LEU A 150 -0.56 -13.72 42.23
CA LEU A 150 -0.90 -12.29 42.22
C LEU A 150 -0.08 -11.49 43.24
N LEU A 151 0.13 -12.05 44.44
CA LEU A 151 0.93 -11.41 45.49
C LEU A 151 2.41 -11.25 45.11
N ALA A 152 2.87 -11.96 44.06
CA ALA A 152 4.22 -11.85 43.51
C ALA A 152 4.34 -10.80 42.37
N ARG A 153 3.26 -10.12 41.98
CA ARG A 153 3.24 -9.14 40.86
C ARG A 153 3.34 -7.69 41.33
N THR A 154 3.75 -6.80 40.43
CA THR A 154 3.87 -5.35 40.69
C THR A 154 3.30 -4.48 39.57
N ASP A 155 2.92 -5.06 38.44
CA ASP A 155 2.39 -4.31 37.31
C ASP A 155 0.88 -4.07 37.45
N ALA A 156 0.42 -2.89 37.01
CA ALA A 156 -0.96 -2.47 37.16
C ALA A 156 -1.93 -3.37 36.38
N ASP A 157 -1.50 -3.90 35.24
CA ASP A 157 -2.33 -4.71 34.35
C ASP A 157 -2.87 -5.97 35.03
N HIS A 158 -2.04 -6.68 35.81
CA HIS A 158 -2.49 -7.86 36.55
C HIS A 158 -3.20 -7.51 37.87
N LEU A 159 -2.90 -6.34 38.47
CA LEU A 159 -3.39 -5.96 39.80
C LEU A 159 -4.73 -5.21 39.79
N VAL A 160 -5.04 -4.43 38.75
CA VAL A 160 -6.32 -3.70 38.65
C VAL A 160 -7.54 -4.62 38.78
N PRO A 161 -7.62 -5.79 38.12
CA PRO A 161 -8.73 -6.73 38.33
C PRO A 161 -8.86 -7.22 39.77
N ALA A 162 -7.74 -7.39 40.48
CA ALA A 162 -7.73 -7.91 41.85
C ALA A 162 -8.43 -6.97 42.84
N LEU A 163 -8.53 -5.67 42.53
CA LEU A 163 -9.31 -4.70 43.32
C LEU A 163 -10.80 -5.06 43.42
N HIS A 164 -11.30 -5.83 42.45
CA HIS A 164 -12.70 -6.25 42.35
C HIS A 164 -12.89 -7.75 42.64
N GLY A 165 -11.83 -8.49 42.99
CA GLY A 165 -11.88 -9.93 43.24
C GLY A 165 -12.29 -10.30 44.68
N PRO A 166 -12.68 -11.56 44.94
CA PRO A 166 -13.19 -12.02 46.23
C PRO A 166 -12.09 -12.32 47.26
N PHE A 167 -10.80 -12.09 46.93
CA PHE A 167 -9.64 -12.40 47.76
C PHE A 167 -9.14 -11.13 48.47
N PRO A 168 -9.43 -10.94 49.78
CA PRO A 168 -9.14 -9.69 50.48
C PRO A 168 -7.65 -9.35 50.57
N ASP A 169 -6.79 -10.37 50.62
CA ASP A 169 -5.34 -10.26 50.61
C ASP A 169 -4.80 -9.76 49.27
N ALA A 170 -5.29 -10.29 48.15
CA ALA A 170 -4.95 -9.81 46.81
C ALA A 170 -5.47 -8.38 46.56
N ALA A 171 -6.69 -8.06 46.99
CA ALA A 171 -7.27 -6.73 46.85
C ALA A 171 -6.52 -5.67 47.70
N ALA A 172 -6.19 -6.00 48.95
CA ALA A 172 -5.41 -5.12 49.81
C ALA A 172 -3.99 -4.91 49.26
N TYR A 173 -3.38 -5.96 48.69
CA TYR A 173 -2.09 -5.86 48.03
C TYR A 173 -2.17 -4.95 46.79
N ALA A 174 -3.16 -5.14 45.90
CA ALA A 174 -3.38 -4.31 44.73
C ALA A 174 -3.63 -2.84 45.09
N LEU A 175 -4.48 -2.55 46.08
CA LEU A 175 -4.71 -1.18 46.58
C LEU A 175 -3.41 -0.55 47.07
N ARG A 176 -2.59 -1.29 47.82
CA ARG A 176 -1.31 -0.77 48.32
C ARG A 176 -0.35 -0.40 47.19
N ILE A 177 -0.36 -1.15 46.09
CA ILE A 177 0.49 -0.88 44.92
C ILE A 177 -0.08 0.27 44.07
N LEU A 178 -1.41 0.37 43.92
CA LEU A 178 -2.10 1.29 43.00
C LEU A 178 -2.58 2.61 43.64
N ALA A 179 -2.62 2.71 44.97
CA ALA A 179 -3.09 3.89 45.70
C ALA A 179 -2.51 5.25 45.25
N PRO A 180 -1.23 5.36 44.83
CA PRO A 180 -0.68 6.64 44.36
C PRO A 180 -1.40 7.24 43.14
N ASP A 181 -2.12 6.43 42.36
CA ASP A 181 -2.67 6.83 41.06
C ASP A 181 -4.21 7.01 41.04
N LEU A 182 -4.90 6.69 42.15
CA LEU A 182 -6.36 6.79 42.23
C LEU A 182 -6.85 8.23 42.54
N PRO A 183 -7.96 8.71 41.93
CA PRO A 183 -8.53 10.01 42.27
C PRO A 183 -9.04 10.05 43.72
N PRO A 184 -9.01 11.21 44.40
CA PRO A 184 -9.60 11.36 45.72
C PRO A 184 -11.10 11.07 45.61
N ALA A 185 -11.63 10.32 46.58
CA ALA A 185 -13.06 9.99 46.59
C ALA A 185 -13.90 11.27 46.54
N SER A 186 -14.74 11.40 45.50
CA SER A 186 -15.81 12.40 45.48
C SER A 186 -16.65 12.20 46.75
N PRO A 187 -16.99 13.26 47.50
CA PRO A 187 -17.79 13.13 48.71
C PRO A 187 -19.19 12.63 48.33
N VAL A 188 -19.38 11.32 48.36
CA VAL A 188 -20.70 10.70 48.39
C VAL A 188 -21.38 11.22 49.65
N PRO A 189 -22.59 11.80 49.57
CA PRO A 189 -23.30 12.25 50.76
C PRO A 189 -23.48 11.05 51.69
N PRO A 190 -23.17 11.18 53.01
CA PRO A 190 -23.20 10.05 53.91
C PRO A 190 -24.63 9.50 54.04
N ALA A 191 -24.83 8.24 53.66
CA ALA A 191 -26.02 7.51 54.07
C ALA A 191 -25.98 7.29 55.59
N PRO A 192 -27.09 7.47 56.32
CA PRO A 192 -27.11 7.34 57.77
C PRO A 192 -27.24 5.85 58.14
N VAL A 193 -26.12 5.18 58.37
CA VAL A 193 -26.12 3.90 59.09
C VAL A 193 -25.04 3.95 60.17
N ALA A 194 -25.50 4.03 61.42
CA ALA A 194 -24.63 3.80 62.57
C ALA A 194 -24.33 2.30 62.69
N LEU A 195 -23.05 1.93 62.69
CA LEU A 195 -22.59 0.63 63.16
C LEU A 195 -21.49 0.81 64.21
N PRO A 196 -21.46 -0.03 65.26
CA PRO A 196 -20.51 0.09 66.36
C PRO A 196 -19.10 -0.43 66.00
N ALA A 197 -18.14 0.05 66.77
CA ALA A 197 -16.70 -0.06 66.55
C ALA A 197 -16.15 -1.50 66.50
N SER A 198 -15.42 -1.81 65.41
CA SER A 198 -14.38 -2.83 65.36
C SER A 198 -13.27 -2.35 64.38
N PRO A 199 -11.97 -2.64 64.60
CA PRO A 199 -10.90 -1.98 63.89
C PRO A 199 -10.53 -2.75 62.61
N VAL A 200 -11.12 -2.35 61.50
CA VAL A 200 -10.53 -2.08 60.17
C VAL A 200 -11.74 -1.85 59.25
N PRO A 201 -11.97 -0.63 58.74
CA PRO A 201 -13.08 -0.39 57.83
C PRO A 201 -12.73 -0.97 56.45
N VAL A 202 -13.29 -2.13 56.13
CA VAL A 202 -13.48 -2.52 54.72
C VAL A 202 -14.66 -1.72 54.21
N MET A 203 -14.39 -0.75 53.33
CA MET A 203 -15.44 0.00 52.66
C MET A 203 -16.29 -0.99 51.84
N PRO A 204 -17.62 -1.02 51.97
CA PRO A 204 -18.44 -1.83 51.09
C PRO A 204 -18.45 -1.19 49.69
N LEU A 205 -17.59 -1.68 48.80
CA LEU A 205 -17.67 -1.40 47.37
C LEU A 205 -18.97 -2.02 46.83
N VAL A 206 -19.98 -1.18 46.59
CA VAL A 206 -21.20 -1.57 45.89
C VAL A 206 -20.82 -1.91 44.44
N PRO A 207 -21.27 -3.05 43.87
CA PRO A 207 -20.95 -3.41 42.49
C PRO A 207 -21.81 -2.59 41.53
N ALA A 208 -21.22 -1.57 40.89
CA ALA A 208 -21.84 -0.87 39.75
C ALA A 208 -21.24 -1.40 38.42
N PRO A 209 -22.05 -1.65 37.38
CA PRO A 209 -21.61 -2.30 36.13
C PRO A 209 -20.89 -1.40 35.11
N TYR A 210 -20.62 -0.12 35.42
CA TYR A 210 -19.93 0.82 34.52
C TYR A 210 -18.74 1.49 35.22
N PRO A 211 -17.65 1.82 34.48
CA PRO A 211 -16.59 2.62 35.06
C PRO A 211 -17.18 3.96 35.51
N SER A 212 -16.96 4.35 36.76
CA SER A 212 -17.32 5.68 37.24
C SER A 212 -16.65 6.75 36.36
N THR A 213 -17.23 7.94 36.25
CA THR A 213 -16.63 9.09 35.54
C THR A 213 -15.18 9.34 35.96
N ALA A 214 -14.84 9.01 37.21
CA ALA A 214 -13.48 9.01 37.75
C ALA A 214 -12.50 8.07 37.01
N LEU A 215 -12.94 6.89 36.56
CA LEU A 215 -12.13 5.94 35.80
C LEU A 215 -11.97 6.36 34.32
N LEU A 216 -12.97 7.01 33.72
CA LEU A 216 -12.84 7.59 32.36
C LEU A 216 -11.90 8.79 32.36
N LEU A 217 -11.97 9.64 33.39
CA LEU A 217 -11.00 10.73 33.58
C LEU A 217 -9.61 10.20 33.93
N LEU A 218 -9.50 9.07 34.64
CA LEU A 218 -8.22 8.38 34.85
C LEU A 218 -7.66 7.85 33.52
N GLY A 219 -8.53 7.30 32.64
CA GLY A 219 -8.17 6.91 31.28
C GLY A 219 -7.69 8.08 30.41
N LEU A 220 -8.43 9.19 30.41
CA LEU A 220 -8.04 10.44 29.72
C LEU A 220 -6.71 11.00 30.23
N ARG A 221 -6.38 10.83 31.51
CA ARG A 221 -5.08 11.22 32.06
C ARG A 221 -3.93 10.30 31.63
N HIS A 222 -4.22 9.07 31.24
CA HIS A 222 -3.20 8.09 30.82
C HIS A 222 -2.97 8.08 29.29
N THR A 223 -3.74 8.84 28.52
CA THR A 223 -3.55 8.95 27.06
C THR A 223 -2.30 9.72 26.66
N ASP A 224 -1.81 10.58 27.55
CA ASP A 224 -0.66 11.46 27.29
C ASP A 224 0.69 10.72 27.15
N GLY A 225 0.75 9.42 27.48
CA GLY A 225 1.95 8.59 27.30
C GLY A 225 2.00 7.79 25.99
N GLN A 226 0.89 7.65 25.26
CA GLN A 226 0.75 6.63 24.19
C GLN A 226 0.39 7.22 22.81
N GLY A 227 0.01 8.50 22.73
CA GLY A 227 -0.20 9.21 21.44
C GLY A 227 -1.48 8.86 20.68
N ASP A 228 -2.43 8.15 21.31
CA ASP A 228 -3.63 7.66 20.64
C ASP A 228 -4.81 8.65 20.79
N GLY A 229 -5.00 9.48 19.76
CA GLY A 229 -6.12 10.43 19.67
C GLY A 229 -7.48 9.76 19.52
N ASP A 230 -7.54 8.53 19.01
CA ASP A 230 -8.80 7.80 18.84
C ASP A 230 -9.29 7.23 20.18
N TYR A 231 -8.37 6.79 21.06
CA TYR A 231 -8.74 6.41 22.42
C TYR A 231 -9.23 7.61 23.25
N ALA A 232 -8.59 8.78 23.13
CA ALA A 232 -9.06 10.00 23.81
C ALA A 232 -10.44 10.42 23.31
N ARG A 233 -10.69 10.38 22.00
CA ARG A 233 -12.01 10.64 21.41
C ARG A 233 -13.04 9.61 21.87
N THR A 234 -12.68 8.31 21.91
CA THR A 234 -13.54 7.24 22.44
C THR A 234 -13.90 7.47 23.92
N CYS A 235 -12.95 7.96 24.73
CA CYS A 235 -13.23 8.31 26.12
C CYS A 235 -14.17 9.52 26.24
N VAL A 236 -14.02 10.55 25.40
CA VAL A 236 -14.93 11.71 25.36
C VAL A 236 -16.33 11.29 24.90
N ASP A 237 -16.42 10.44 23.88
CA ASP A 237 -17.67 9.87 23.39
C ASP A 237 -18.33 8.98 24.46
N ALA A 238 -17.54 8.20 25.20
CA ALA A 238 -18.02 7.38 26.33
C ALA A 238 -18.46 8.22 27.54
N LEU A 239 -17.80 9.35 27.80
CA LEU A 239 -18.19 10.34 28.82
C LEU A 239 -19.55 10.96 28.48
N ALA A 240 -19.74 11.32 27.20
CA ALA A 240 -21.02 11.80 26.69
C ALA A 240 -22.11 10.71 26.77
N ALA A 241 -21.78 9.45 26.45
CA ALA A 241 -22.73 8.34 26.50
C ALA A 241 -23.15 7.93 27.93
N GLN A 242 -22.25 8.03 28.92
CA GLN A 242 -22.53 7.66 30.32
C GLN A 242 -23.59 8.55 30.97
N HIS A 243 -23.65 9.84 30.61
CA HIS A 243 -24.62 10.79 31.15
C HIS A 243 -25.96 10.77 30.40
N ALA A 244 -25.98 10.27 29.17
CA ALA A 244 -27.17 10.26 28.34
C ALA A 244 -28.15 9.10 28.62
N GLY A 245 -27.79 8.09 29.44
CA GLY A 245 -28.62 6.88 29.56
C GLY A 245 -28.86 6.16 28.20
N ILE A 246 -27.96 6.43 27.23
CA ILE A 246 -27.86 5.95 25.84
C ILE A 246 -28.99 6.39 24.88
N ASP A 247 -28.69 7.38 24.02
CA ASP A 247 -28.65 7.24 22.55
C ASP A 247 -27.65 8.28 21.96
N ILE A 248 -26.71 7.86 21.11
CA ILE A 248 -25.45 8.58 20.80
C ILE A 248 -25.58 9.49 19.56
N HIS A 249 -26.68 10.22 19.42
CA HIS A 249 -26.78 11.24 18.37
C HIS A 249 -27.56 12.46 18.89
N THR A 250 -26.89 13.61 18.78
CA THR A 250 -27.32 15.00 19.05
C THR A 250 -27.06 15.54 20.47
N ASP A 251 -26.10 16.47 20.53
CA ASP A 251 -26.08 17.68 21.37
C ASP A 251 -26.64 17.52 22.81
N THR A 252 -25.91 16.83 23.69
CA THR A 252 -26.28 16.71 25.12
C THR A 252 -25.11 16.86 26.08
N ASP A 253 -25.43 17.49 27.22
CA ASP A 253 -24.57 18.07 28.26
C ASP A 253 -23.46 17.15 28.81
N ILE A 254 -22.22 17.42 28.38
CA ILE A 254 -21.04 17.15 29.20
C ILE A 254 -21.21 17.93 30.52
N ASP A 255 -21.03 17.27 31.67
CA ASP A 255 -20.94 17.96 32.96
C ASP A 255 -19.65 18.78 33.02
N TRP A 256 -19.70 19.97 32.44
CA TRP A 256 -18.57 20.89 32.37
C TRP A 256 -18.10 21.32 33.76
N ASP A 257 -18.96 21.27 34.78
CA ASP A 257 -18.57 21.61 36.15
C ASP A 257 -17.73 20.51 36.78
N LEU A 258 -18.04 19.23 36.53
CA LEU A 258 -17.19 18.10 36.93
C LEU A 258 -15.87 18.09 36.16
N VAL A 259 -15.89 18.34 34.85
CA VAL A 259 -14.66 18.42 34.03
C VAL A 259 -13.76 19.56 34.52
N ARG A 260 -14.33 20.72 34.84
CA ARG A 260 -13.61 21.84 35.46
C ARG A 260 -13.07 21.48 36.84
N ALA A 261 -13.86 20.83 37.70
CA ALA A 261 -13.43 20.43 39.04
C ALA A 261 -12.26 19.45 38.98
N GLU A 262 -12.28 18.51 38.02
CA GLU A 262 -11.23 17.52 37.83
C GLU A 262 -9.99 18.10 37.16
N HIS A 263 -10.15 19.00 36.19
CA HIS A 263 -9.03 19.77 35.63
C HIS A 263 -8.39 20.66 36.70
N ALA A 264 -9.17 21.27 37.61
CA ALA A 264 -8.65 22.04 38.73
C ALA A 264 -7.94 21.18 39.77
N HIS A 265 -8.42 19.94 40.00
CA HIS A 265 -7.80 19.01 40.95
C HIS A 265 -6.48 18.43 40.44
N LYS A 266 -6.48 17.90 39.21
CA LYS A 266 -5.28 17.42 38.50
C LYS A 266 -5.48 17.71 37.00
N PRO A 267 -4.76 18.70 36.45
CA PRO A 267 -4.95 19.21 35.10
C PRO A 267 -5.10 18.10 34.06
N LEU A 268 -6.17 18.20 33.27
CA LEU A 268 -6.27 17.50 32.00
C LEU A 268 -5.29 18.18 31.05
N THR A 269 -4.38 17.41 30.49
CA THR A 269 -3.33 17.91 29.60
C THR A 269 -3.49 17.32 28.20
N GLY A 270 -2.76 17.88 27.25
CA GLY A 270 -2.55 17.26 25.94
C GLY A 270 -3.83 16.96 25.16
N THR A 271 -3.91 15.75 24.63
CA THR A 271 -4.94 15.37 23.64
C THR A 271 -6.35 15.35 24.24
N GLY A 272 -6.46 15.04 25.54
CA GLY A 272 -7.74 15.05 26.25
C GLY A 272 -8.36 16.44 26.36
N LEU A 273 -7.56 17.48 26.59
CA LEU A 273 -8.06 18.86 26.74
C LEU A 273 -8.47 19.49 25.39
N ALA A 274 -7.74 19.23 24.31
CA ALA A 274 -8.12 19.75 23.00
C ALA A 274 -9.36 19.09 22.39
N ALA A 275 -9.57 17.79 22.65
CA ALA A 275 -10.80 17.13 22.26
C ALA A 275 -12.03 17.81 22.90
N LEU A 276 -11.88 18.31 24.13
CA LEU A 276 -12.91 19.09 24.81
C LEU A 276 -13.07 20.51 24.23
N ALA A 277 -11.98 21.18 23.82
CA ALA A 277 -12.02 22.56 23.29
C ALA A 277 -12.59 22.71 21.88
N ALA A 278 -12.44 21.68 21.04
CA ALA A 278 -13.05 21.61 19.72
C ALA A 278 -14.58 21.53 19.77
N HIS A 279 -15.15 21.25 20.95
CA HIS A 279 -16.59 21.22 21.14
C HIS A 279 -17.18 22.64 21.00
N PRO A 280 -18.25 22.86 20.19
CA PRO A 280 -18.86 24.19 20.00
C PRO A 280 -19.35 24.83 21.30
N ALA A 281 -19.84 24.01 22.24
CA ALA A 281 -20.28 24.43 23.57
C ALA A 281 -19.15 24.49 24.63
N CYS A 282 -17.88 24.27 24.24
CA CYS A 282 -16.78 24.34 25.19
C CYS A 282 -16.70 25.73 25.83
N PRO A 283 -16.68 25.82 27.17
CA PRO A 283 -16.54 27.09 27.86
C PRO A 283 -15.26 27.86 27.51
N PRO A 284 -15.29 29.20 27.48
CA PRO A 284 -14.12 30.03 27.16
C PRO A 284 -12.91 29.75 28.05
N ASP A 285 -13.12 29.46 29.34
CA ASP A 285 -12.04 29.16 30.29
C ASP A 285 -11.29 27.86 29.96
N LEU A 286 -11.99 26.85 29.44
CA LEU A 286 -11.34 25.61 28.99
C LEU A 286 -10.67 25.78 27.61
N ARG A 287 -11.19 26.66 26.74
CA ARG A 287 -10.51 27.06 25.49
C ARG A 287 -9.25 27.89 25.77
N GLU A 288 -9.31 28.79 26.74
CA GLU A 288 -8.17 29.54 27.24
C GLU A 288 -7.16 28.60 27.93
N ALA A 289 -7.63 27.59 28.66
CA ALA A 289 -6.77 26.54 29.21
C ALA A 289 -6.07 25.75 28.10
N VAL A 290 -6.73 25.49 26.96
CA VAL A 290 -6.04 24.99 25.76
C VAL A 290 -5.00 25.99 25.29
N LEU A 291 -5.30 27.28 25.13
CA LEU A 291 -4.26 28.24 24.72
C LEU A 291 -3.08 28.33 25.71
N ALA A 292 -3.30 28.01 26.99
CA ALA A 292 -2.27 28.02 28.04
C ALA A 292 -1.46 26.71 28.16
N ASP A 293 -2.09 25.56 27.92
CA ASP A 293 -1.51 24.22 28.16
C ASP A 293 -1.23 23.44 26.86
N ALA A 294 -1.92 23.79 25.77
CA ALA A 294 -1.86 23.06 24.52
C ALA A 294 -0.59 23.36 23.74
N PRO A 295 0.10 22.33 23.23
CA PRO A 295 1.00 22.52 22.11
C PRO A 295 0.27 23.16 20.91
N PRO A 296 0.95 24.03 20.13
CA PRO A 296 0.39 24.76 18.98
C PRO A 296 -0.43 23.92 17.99
N ARG A 297 -0.18 22.60 17.95
CA ARG A 297 -0.92 21.59 17.17
C ARG A 297 -2.44 21.56 17.36
N MET A 298 -2.95 22.26 18.35
CA MET A 298 -4.37 22.24 18.70
C MET A 298 -5.09 23.54 18.28
N TYR A 299 -4.37 24.53 17.72
CA TYR A 299 -4.93 25.79 17.21
C TYR A 299 -5.77 25.61 15.93
N ALA A 300 -5.46 24.60 15.10
CA ALA A 300 -6.23 24.30 13.90
C ALA A 300 -7.68 23.85 14.20
N LEU A 301 -7.99 23.49 15.46
CA LEU A 301 -9.31 23.05 15.91
C LEU A 301 -10.17 24.19 16.46
N VAL A 302 -9.65 25.42 16.52
CA VAL A 302 -10.34 26.58 17.13
C VAL A 302 -10.67 27.63 16.06
N PRO A 303 -11.96 27.88 15.74
CA PRO A 303 -12.36 28.99 14.89
C PRO A 303 -12.15 30.34 15.59
N ASP A 304 -11.80 31.39 14.82
CA ASP A 304 -11.70 32.79 15.26
C ASP A 304 -10.58 33.15 16.27
N LEU A 305 -9.35 32.72 15.96
CA LEU A 305 -8.19 33.13 16.76
C LEU A 305 -7.87 34.64 16.60
N PRO A 306 -7.66 35.37 17.71
CA PRO A 306 -7.21 36.76 17.63
C PRO A 306 -5.80 36.84 17.04
N LEU A 307 -5.50 37.93 16.31
CA LEU A 307 -4.21 38.12 15.64
C LEU A 307 -3.01 37.99 16.59
N ASP A 308 -3.21 38.37 17.86
CA ASP A 308 -2.16 38.34 18.89
C ASP A 308 -1.65 36.92 19.21
N VAL A 309 -2.44 35.87 18.89
CA VAL A 309 -2.06 34.46 19.10
C VAL A 309 -0.94 34.02 18.15
N PHE A 310 -0.85 34.62 16.96
CA PHE A 310 0.23 34.32 16.01
C PHE A 310 1.55 34.98 16.41
N GLY A 311 1.52 35.89 17.39
CA GLY A 311 2.64 36.76 17.73
C GLY A 311 2.98 37.73 16.59
N SER A 312 3.99 38.57 16.80
CA SER A 312 4.50 39.41 15.71
C SER A 312 5.34 38.62 14.71
N ASP A 313 5.92 37.49 15.13
CA ASP A 313 6.94 36.75 14.40
C ASP A 313 6.43 35.35 14.01
N LEU A 314 6.10 35.20 12.73
CA LEU A 314 5.53 34.00 12.13
C LEU A 314 6.52 32.83 12.06
N GLU A 315 7.84 33.06 12.16
CA GLU A 315 8.80 31.95 12.28
C GLU A 315 8.67 31.24 13.63
N GLN A 316 8.17 31.95 14.64
CA GLN A 316 7.90 31.40 15.97
C GLN A 316 6.50 30.77 16.05
N ALA A 317 5.67 30.99 15.04
CA ALA A 317 4.35 30.40 14.96
C ALA A 317 4.45 28.93 14.52
N GLY A 318 3.82 28.02 15.28
CA GLY A 318 3.74 26.61 14.89
C GLY A 318 2.95 26.42 13.58
N GLY A 319 3.17 25.32 12.86
CA GLY A 319 2.52 25.04 11.57
C GLY A 319 0.99 25.20 11.61
N ASP A 320 0.36 24.78 12.71
CA ASP A 320 -1.08 24.86 12.91
C ASP A 320 -1.59 26.30 13.14
N ALA A 321 -0.74 27.17 13.70
CA ALA A 321 -1.03 28.60 13.78
C ALA A 321 -1.02 29.21 12.37
N LEU A 322 -0.06 28.83 11.51
CA LEU A 322 -0.01 29.30 10.13
C LEU A 322 -1.25 28.84 9.33
N THR A 323 -1.72 27.62 9.54
CA THR A 323 -2.97 27.12 8.94
C THR A 323 -4.17 27.97 9.36
N ALA A 324 -4.29 28.33 10.64
CA ALA A 324 -5.37 29.18 11.12
C ALA A 324 -5.30 30.62 10.56
N LEU A 325 -4.09 31.19 10.40
CA LEU A 325 -3.88 32.49 9.76
C LEU A 325 -4.40 32.51 8.31
N THR A 326 -4.02 31.51 7.50
CA THR A 326 -4.48 31.39 6.11
C THR A 326 -6.01 31.22 6.03
N GLY A 327 -6.58 30.38 6.90
CA GLY A 327 -8.03 30.19 6.99
C GLY A 327 -8.77 31.49 7.33
N GLY A 328 -8.27 32.26 8.30
CA GLY A 328 -8.87 33.53 8.70
C GLY A 328 -8.79 34.63 7.63
N LEU A 329 -7.67 34.72 6.90
CA LEU A 329 -7.53 35.65 5.77
C LEU A 329 -8.46 35.29 4.60
N ALA A 330 -8.60 34.00 4.29
CA ALA A 330 -9.50 33.53 3.24
C ALA A 330 -10.98 33.77 3.60
N ALA A 331 -11.34 33.56 4.87
CA ALA A 331 -12.70 33.80 5.38
C ALA A 331 -13.02 35.28 5.63
N GLY A 332 -12.00 36.16 5.60
CA GLY A 332 -12.15 37.58 5.92
C GLY A 332 -12.40 37.86 7.41
N THR A 333 -12.14 36.90 8.30
CA THR A 333 -12.25 37.10 9.76
C THR A 333 -11.06 37.86 10.34
N LEU A 334 -9.94 37.90 9.60
CA LEU A 334 -8.75 38.69 9.93
C LEU A 334 -8.62 39.96 9.07
N ASP A 335 -8.18 41.07 9.67
CA ASP A 335 -7.91 42.32 8.98
C ASP A 335 -6.59 42.24 8.18
N ALA A 336 -6.72 42.12 6.85
CA ALA A 336 -5.60 41.99 5.92
C ALA A 336 -4.61 43.17 5.97
N THR A 337 -5.09 44.40 6.17
CA THR A 337 -4.23 45.60 6.25
C THR A 337 -3.40 45.57 7.52
N ARG A 338 -4.01 45.14 8.64
CA ARG A 338 -3.31 44.95 9.91
C ARG A 338 -2.28 43.84 9.81
N VAL A 339 -2.64 42.70 9.21
CA VAL A 339 -1.74 41.56 8.98
C VAL A 339 -0.49 41.98 8.17
N LEU A 340 -0.64 42.66 7.03
CA LEU A 340 0.47 43.11 6.19
C LEU A 340 1.41 44.14 6.86
N ARG A 341 0.92 44.82 7.91
CA ARG A 341 1.63 45.87 8.63
C ARG A 341 2.28 45.40 9.93
N GLU A 342 1.71 44.39 10.59
CA GLU A 342 2.11 43.96 11.94
C GLU A 342 2.86 42.63 11.96
N LEU A 343 2.56 41.71 11.03
CA LEU A 343 3.20 40.40 11.00
C LEU A 343 4.49 40.41 10.18
N ARG A 344 5.48 39.69 10.70
CA ARG A 344 6.81 39.45 10.11
C ARG A 344 7.14 37.95 10.23
N PRO A 345 8.03 37.38 9.41
CA PRO A 345 8.67 38.03 8.27
C PRO A 345 7.74 38.08 7.04
N ALA A 346 7.92 39.10 6.22
CA ALA A 346 7.08 39.36 5.06
C ALA A 346 7.13 38.24 4.02
N TYR A 347 8.30 37.64 3.80
CA TYR A 347 8.43 36.54 2.83
C TYR A 347 7.52 35.36 3.21
N LEU A 348 7.44 35.02 4.49
CA LEU A 348 6.58 33.96 5.01
C LEU A 348 5.11 34.36 4.95
N LEU A 349 4.80 35.63 5.20
CA LEU A 349 3.44 36.15 5.06
C LEU A 349 2.94 36.02 3.62
N PHE A 350 3.71 36.47 2.61
CA PHE A 350 3.33 36.37 1.19
C PHE A 350 3.19 34.92 0.70
N MET A 351 3.84 33.97 1.36
CA MET A 351 3.64 32.53 1.14
C MET A 351 2.28 32.03 1.64
N LEU A 352 1.75 32.63 2.70
CA LEU A 352 0.50 32.22 3.35
C LEU A 352 -0.73 32.97 2.83
N LEU A 353 -0.54 34.00 2.01
CA LEU A 353 -1.65 34.77 1.44
C LEU A 353 -2.44 33.91 0.43
N PRO A 354 -3.78 33.96 0.47
CA PRO A 354 -4.62 33.46 -0.61
C PRO A 354 -4.29 34.09 -1.96
N ASP A 355 -4.57 33.38 -3.06
CA ASP A 355 -4.40 33.90 -4.44
C ASP A 355 -5.16 35.23 -4.60
N PRO A 356 -4.49 36.34 -4.98
CA PRO A 356 -5.11 37.65 -5.14
C PRO A 356 -6.34 37.70 -6.05
N ARG A 357 -6.51 36.73 -6.96
CA ARG A 357 -7.65 36.63 -7.88
C ARG A 357 -8.88 35.98 -7.25
N THR A 358 -8.70 35.19 -6.19
CA THR A 358 -9.79 34.45 -5.51
C THR A 358 -9.98 34.87 -4.05
N ALA A 359 -9.06 35.68 -3.53
CA ALA A 359 -9.08 36.21 -2.18
C ALA A 359 -10.32 37.07 -1.88
N ALA A 360 -10.60 37.24 -0.58
CA ALA A 360 -11.58 38.21 -0.11
C ALA A 360 -11.23 39.63 -0.63
N PRO A 361 -12.22 40.44 -1.04
CA PRO A 361 -11.97 41.78 -1.59
C PRO A 361 -11.06 42.66 -0.72
N ALA A 362 -11.20 42.56 0.61
CA ALA A 362 -10.38 43.31 1.56
C ALA A 362 -8.87 43.01 1.46
N LEU A 363 -8.48 41.77 1.11
CA LEU A 363 -7.08 41.42 0.89
C LEU A 363 -6.58 41.98 -0.46
N HIS A 364 -7.38 41.87 -1.51
CA HIS A 364 -7.03 42.40 -2.83
C HIS A 364 -6.81 43.92 -2.77
N ASP A 365 -7.71 44.68 -2.13
CA ASP A 365 -7.60 46.13 -1.97
C ASP A 365 -6.34 46.54 -1.19
N ALA A 366 -6.00 45.78 -0.13
CA ALA A 366 -4.80 46.02 0.66
C ALA A 366 -3.51 45.79 -0.17
N LEU A 367 -3.47 44.74 -1.00
CA LEU A 367 -2.36 44.44 -1.91
C LEU A 367 -2.25 45.48 -3.04
N ALA A 368 -3.37 45.88 -3.64
CA ALA A 368 -3.41 46.91 -4.68
C ALA A 368 -2.92 48.26 -4.14
N CYS A 369 -3.27 48.61 -2.89
CA CYS A 369 -2.73 49.80 -2.22
C CYS A 369 -1.21 49.74 -2.07
N LEU A 370 -0.62 48.58 -1.74
CA LEU A 370 0.83 48.41 -1.69
C LEU A 370 1.48 48.52 -3.07
N ALA A 371 0.90 47.87 -4.09
CA ALA A 371 1.40 47.90 -5.46
C ALA A 371 1.36 49.31 -6.08
N ALA A 372 0.29 50.08 -5.80
CA ALA A 372 0.16 51.46 -6.27
C ALA A 372 1.28 52.38 -5.77
N ARG A 373 1.91 52.06 -4.62
CA ARG A 373 3.05 52.82 -4.10
C ARG A 373 4.33 52.60 -4.91
N LEU A 374 4.49 51.44 -5.57
CA LEU A 374 5.63 51.14 -6.43
C LEU A 374 5.55 51.84 -7.78
N GLY A 375 4.33 52.07 -8.30
CA GLY A 375 4.12 52.72 -9.60
C GLY A 375 4.69 51.91 -10.77
N ASP A 376 5.10 52.59 -11.84
CA ASP A 376 5.70 52.01 -13.04
C ASP A 376 7.24 52.07 -13.05
N ASP A 377 7.88 52.35 -11.91
CA ASP A 377 9.35 52.43 -11.76
C ASP A 377 10.00 51.02 -11.79
N PRO A 378 10.71 50.63 -12.87
CA PRO A 378 11.28 49.30 -12.97
C PRO A 378 12.30 49.00 -11.87
N ALA A 379 13.04 50.00 -11.37
CA ALA A 379 14.06 49.79 -10.36
C ALA A 379 13.46 49.37 -9.01
N ALA A 380 12.27 49.90 -8.66
CA ALA A 380 11.54 49.51 -7.47
C ALA A 380 11.05 48.05 -7.56
N TRP A 381 10.52 47.65 -8.72
CA TRP A 381 10.09 46.27 -8.98
C TRP A 381 11.26 45.27 -9.00
N THR A 382 12.40 45.65 -9.59
CA THR A 382 13.63 44.84 -9.55
C THR A 382 14.16 44.73 -8.12
N GLY A 383 14.14 45.82 -7.35
CA GLY A 383 14.53 45.82 -5.94
C GLY A 383 13.66 44.88 -5.09
N LEU A 384 12.35 44.85 -5.36
CA LEU A 384 11.42 43.91 -4.74
C LEU A 384 11.74 42.45 -5.08
N LEU A 385 12.01 42.13 -6.35
CA LEU A 385 12.37 40.77 -6.78
C LEU A 385 13.70 40.28 -6.20
N HIS A 386 14.65 41.19 -5.96
CA HIS A 386 15.99 40.86 -5.48
C HIS A 386 16.10 40.83 -3.95
N GLY A 387 15.37 41.70 -3.24
CA GLY A 387 15.49 41.89 -1.79
C GLY A 387 14.50 41.11 -0.92
N SER A 388 13.64 40.29 -1.53
CA SER A 388 12.50 39.63 -0.89
C SER A 388 12.80 38.30 -0.21
N ALA A 389 13.81 37.56 -0.65
CA ALA A 389 14.04 36.15 -0.30
C ALA A 389 14.10 35.87 1.22
N ASP A 390 14.61 36.82 2.00
CA ASP A 390 14.82 36.69 3.45
C ASP A 390 14.41 37.98 4.18
N TYR A 391 13.46 38.75 3.64
CA TYR A 391 13.10 40.02 4.24
C TYR A 391 12.33 39.80 5.56
N SER A 392 13.01 40.06 6.67
CA SER A 392 12.52 39.81 8.03
C SER A 392 11.55 40.86 8.57
N GLY A 393 11.33 41.95 7.82
CA GLY A 393 10.37 42.99 8.19
C GLY A 393 8.93 42.65 7.80
N THR A 394 8.05 43.66 7.80
CA THR A 394 6.63 43.53 7.45
C THR A 394 6.42 43.76 5.94
N GLY A 395 5.26 43.37 5.41
CA GLY A 395 4.96 43.55 3.98
C GLY A 395 5.01 45.02 3.55
N ALA A 396 4.51 45.93 4.39
CA ALA A 396 4.61 47.37 4.16
C ALA A 396 6.07 47.88 4.17
N ALA A 397 6.89 47.41 5.10
CA ALA A 397 8.31 47.80 5.19
C ALA A 397 9.14 47.27 4.01
N MET A 398 8.79 46.11 3.46
CA MET A 398 9.42 45.55 2.26
C MET A 398 9.23 46.48 1.06
N VAL A 399 8.02 47.01 0.86
CA VAL A 399 7.72 47.98 -0.21
C VAL A 399 8.50 49.29 0.00
N ASP A 400 8.60 49.77 1.24
CA ASP A 400 9.39 50.96 1.58
C ASP A 400 10.88 50.75 1.26
N SER A 401 11.40 49.56 1.56
CA SER A 401 12.78 49.18 1.26
C SER A 401 13.05 49.12 -0.25
N ALA A 402 12.11 48.60 -1.04
CA ALA A 402 12.21 48.55 -2.50
C ALA A 402 12.25 49.95 -3.13
N LEU A 403 11.41 50.88 -2.64
CA LEU A 403 11.41 52.28 -3.06
C LEU A 403 12.71 52.99 -2.69
N ALA A 404 13.22 52.78 -1.46
CA ALA A 404 14.50 53.34 -1.04
C ALA A 404 15.66 52.84 -1.90
N HIS A 405 15.63 51.57 -2.29
CA HIS A 405 16.62 50.97 -3.20
C HIS A 405 16.59 51.61 -4.60
N ALA A 406 15.40 51.84 -5.14
CA ALA A 406 15.22 52.51 -6.43
C ALA A 406 15.74 53.96 -6.42
N HIS A 407 15.47 54.71 -5.34
CA HIS A 407 16.00 56.07 -5.15
C HIS A 407 17.53 56.10 -5.04
N ALA A 408 18.14 55.10 -4.39
CA ALA A 408 19.60 54.99 -4.31
C ALA A 408 20.23 54.68 -5.68
N HIS A 409 19.58 53.86 -6.50
CA HIS A 409 20.03 53.55 -7.86
C HIS A 409 19.95 54.74 -8.81
N THR A 410 18.89 55.54 -8.72
CA THR A 410 18.75 56.76 -9.52
C THR A 410 19.73 57.88 -9.11
N SER A 411 20.22 57.85 -7.87
CA SER A 411 21.16 58.86 -7.34
C SER A 411 22.64 58.49 -7.48
N SER A 412 22.96 57.24 -7.83
CA SER A 412 24.33 56.74 -7.98
C SER A 412 24.74 56.72 -9.45
N GLU A 413 25.88 57.35 -9.79
CA GLU A 413 26.48 57.28 -11.14
C GLU A 413 26.95 55.86 -11.54
N ARG A 414 26.91 54.89 -10.62
CA ARG A 414 27.08 53.47 -10.97
C ARG A 414 25.80 53.00 -11.66
N GLY A 415 25.89 52.82 -12.98
CA GLY A 415 24.80 52.29 -13.79
C GLY A 415 24.29 50.91 -13.34
N PRO A 416 23.28 50.35 -14.05
CA PRO A 416 22.48 49.16 -13.66
C PRO A 416 23.23 47.82 -13.52
N ALA A 417 24.54 47.83 -13.37
CA ALA A 417 25.44 46.72 -13.62
C ALA A 417 25.57 45.69 -12.47
N ASP A 418 24.99 45.92 -11.29
CA ASP A 418 25.26 45.07 -10.11
C ASP A 418 24.21 43.98 -9.83
N THR A 419 23.10 43.91 -10.58
CA THR A 419 22.18 42.76 -10.54
C THR A 419 22.18 42.05 -11.88
N ALA A 420 22.99 41.00 -11.99
CA ALA A 420 23.00 40.13 -13.16
C ALA A 420 21.58 39.57 -13.42
N PRO A 421 21.12 39.51 -14.68
CA PRO A 421 19.79 38.98 -15.01
C PRO A 421 19.61 37.57 -14.45
N ARG A 422 18.49 37.33 -13.77
CA ARG A 422 18.18 35.98 -13.27
C ARG A 422 17.78 35.06 -14.44
N PRO A 423 18.34 33.84 -14.53
CA PRO A 423 17.96 32.90 -15.57
C PRO A 423 16.53 32.38 -15.35
N ILE A 424 15.92 31.87 -16.42
CA ILE A 424 14.66 31.12 -16.37
C ILE A 424 14.84 29.91 -15.45
N ARG A 425 13.81 29.59 -14.65
CA ARG A 425 13.81 28.41 -13.77
C ARG A 425 12.97 27.29 -14.36
N GLU A 426 13.41 26.06 -14.18
CA GLU A 426 12.72 24.87 -14.69
C GLU A 426 12.42 23.88 -13.56
N PRO A 427 11.17 23.38 -13.44
CA PRO A 427 9.93 23.89 -14.05
C PRO A 427 9.49 25.24 -13.43
N ALA A 428 8.63 25.99 -14.14
CA ALA A 428 7.91 27.11 -13.54
C ALA A 428 6.75 26.58 -12.66
N SER A 429 7.07 25.97 -11.51
CA SER A 429 6.08 25.49 -10.54
C SER A 429 5.38 26.62 -9.77
N GLY A 430 5.34 27.83 -10.33
CA GLY A 430 4.95 29.06 -9.66
C GLY A 430 6.15 29.97 -9.32
N PRO A 431 5.88 31.17 -8.78
CA PRO A 431 6.90 31.98 -8.13
C PRO A 431 7.54 31.22 -6.96
N ASP A 432 8.86 31.34 -6.80
CA ASP A 432 9.54 30.87 -5.58
C ASP A 432 9.11 31.70 -4.36
N PHE A 433 9.43 31.27 -3.14
CA PHE A 433 9.21 32.05 -1.92
C PHE A 433 9.77 33.47 -2.03
N SER A 434 10.94 33.60 -2.66
CA SER A 434 11.56 34.90 -2.94
C SER A 434 10.82 35.73 -4.00
N GLU A 435 9.97 35.14 -4.82
CA GLU A 435 9.30 35.85 -5.92
C GLU A 435 7.83 36.11 -5.63
N LEU A 436 7.28 35.49 -4.59
CA LEU A 436 5.89 35.66 -4.16
C LEU A 436 5.52 37.13 -3.90
N PRO A 437 6.35 37.96 -3.24
CA PRO A 437 6.02 39.38 -3.08
C PRO A 437 5.92 40.11 -4.43
N PHE A 438 6.86 39.85 -5.35
CA PHE A 438 6.83 40.43 -6.70
C PHE A 438 5.58 39.98 -7.46
N HIS A 439 5.32 38.67 -7.53
CA HIS A 439 4.18 38.11 -8.24
C HIS A 439 2.85 38.64 -7.70
N THR A 440 2.65 38.57 -6.37
CA THR A 440 1.42 38.98 -5.70
C THR A 440 1.14 40.47 -5.89
N LEU A 441 2.15 41.33 -5.76
CA LEU A 441 1.99 42.77 -5.98
C LEU A 441 1.84 43.12 -7.47
N TYR A 442 2.57 42.44 -8.36
CA TYR A 442 2.46 42.65 -9.81
C TYR A 442 1.07 42.28 -10.31
N GLU A 443 0.48 41.18 -9.83
CA GLU A 443 -0.90 40.78 -10.14
C GLU A 443 -1.94 41.77 -9.59
N ALA A 444 -1.70 42.39 -8.44
CA ALA A 444 -2.57 43.42 -7.87
C ALA A 444 -2.36 44.81 -8.49
N ALA A 445 -1.31 45.01 -9.30
CA ALA A 445 -1.03 46.28 -9.97
C ALA A 445 -2.00 46.53 -11.14
N SER A 446 -2.17 47.81 -11.50
CA SER A 446 -3.05 48.16 -12.62
C SER A 446 -2.54 47.58 -13.95
N PRO A 447 -3.42 47.29 -14.92
CA PRO A 447 -3.02 46.80 -16.25
C PRO A 447 -1.99 47.71 -16.94
N GLU A 448 -2.10 49.02 -16.77
CA GLU A 448 -1.18 50.01 -17.35
C GLU A 448 0.23 49.87 -16.80
N VAL A 449 0.36 49.73 -15.47
CA VAL A 449 1.64 49.53 -14.79
C VAL A 449 2.29 48.23 -15.26
N ARG A 450 1.53 47.12 -15.29
CA ARG A 450 2.04 45.82 -15.76
C ARG A 450 2.61 45.90 -17.17
N LEU A 451 1.88 46.52 -18.10
CA LEU A 451 2.33 46.68 -19.49
C LEU A 451 3.56 47.58 -19.63
N ALA A 452 3.65 48.65 -18.84
CA ALA A 452 4.79 49.57 -18.84
C ALA A 452 6.09 48.90 -18.38
N LEU A 453 6.01 47.95 -17.45
CA LEU A 453 7.17 47.26 -16.88
C LEU A 453 7.78 46.19 -17.81
N VAL A 454 7.02 45.64 -18.76
CA VAL A 454 7.45 44.51 -19.62
C VAL A 454 8.85 44.67 -20.24
N PRO A 455 9.23 45.83 -20.82
CA PRO A 455 10.57 46.01 -21.42
C PRO A 455 11.73 45.91 -20.44
N ALA A 456 11.48 46.14 -19.15
CA ALA A 456 12.50 46.14 -18.11
C ALA A 456 12.54 44.84 -17.29
N LEU A 457 11.63 43.90 -17.55
CA LEU A 457 11.64 42.59 -16.90
C LEU A 457 12.88 41.79 -17.34
N ASP A 458 13.60 41.22 -16.38
CA ASP A 458 14.62 40.22 -16.69
C ASP A 458 13.96 38.88 -17.11
N PRO A 459 14.72 37.88 -17.60
CA PRO A 459 14.14 36.61 -18.05
C PRO A 459 13.27 35.92 -17.00
N ARG A 460 13.63 35.99 -15.70
CA ARG A 460 12.85 35.38 -14.63
C ARG A 460 11.60 36.17 -14.29
N ALA A 461 11.68 37.49 -14.23
CA ALA A 461 10.53 38.36 -14.00
C ALA A 461 9.52 38.25 -15.14
N ALA A 462 9.99 38.15 -16.39
CA ALA A 462 9.15 37.87 -17.55
C ALA A 462 8.47 36.51 -17.45
N GLN A 463 9.18 35.47 -16.99
CA GLN A 463 8.60 34.15 -16.72
C GLN A 463 7.52 34.19 -15.64
N VAL A 464 7.77 34.89 -14.52
CA VAL A 464 6.78 35.04 -13.43
C VAL A 464 5.55 35.83 -13.90
N ALA A 465 5.75 36.89 -14.69
CA ALA A 465 4.66 37.67 -15.27
C ALA A 465 3.80 36.86 -16.26
N LEU A 466 4.39 35.88 -16.96
CA LEU A 466 3.65 35.00 -17.89
C LEU A 466 2.66 34.05 -17.18
N LEU A 467 2.86 33.71 -15.91
CA LEU A 467 1.99 32.80 -15.14
C LEU A 467 0.56 33.34 -14.98
N GLY A 468 0.40 34.67 -15.07
CA GLY A 468 -0.87 35.36 -14.91
C GLY A 468 -1.28 36.26 -16.06
N ALA A 469 -0.48 36.32 -17.11
CA ALA A 469 -0.70 37.23 -18.20
C ALA A 469 -1.99 36.92 -18.96
N ASP A 470 -2.85 37.92 -19.10
CA ASP A 470 -3.90 37.93 -20.10
C ASP A 470 -3.31 37.92 -21.54
N THR A 471 -4.17 37.82 -22.54
CA THR A 471 -3.74 37.72 -23.94
C THR A 471 -2.91 38.93 -24.39
N ALA A 472 -3.22 40.14 -23.91
CA ALA A 472 -2.53 41.36 -24.32
C ALA A 472 -1.14 41.45 -23.69
N LEU A 473 -1.05 41.21 -22.38
CA LEU A 473 0.22 41.20 -21.65
C LEU A 473 1.13 40.07 -22.17
N ARG A 474 0.58 38.89 -22.45
CA ARG A 474 1.34 37.76 -23.01
C ARG A 474 1.92 38.09 -24.38
N ALA A 475 1.10 38.61 -25.29
CA ALA A 475 1.56 39.03 -26.61
C ALA A 475 2.67 40.09 -26.51
N ARG A 476 2.54 41.03 -25.57
CA ARG A 476 3.56 42.05 -25.31
C ARG A 476 4.87 41.42 -24.82
N ILE A 477 4.83 40.54 -23.82
CA ILE A 477 6.03 39.85 -23.30
C ILE A 477 6.72 39.05 -24.41
N LEU A 478 5.98 38.25 -25.18
CA LEU A 478 6.52 37.48 -26.30
C LEU A 478 7.17 38.38 -27.36
N SER A 479 6.55 39.52 -27.70
CA SER A 479 7.08 40.45 -28.70
C SER A 479 8.39 41.13 -28.28
N VAL A 480 8.57 41.35 -26.97
CA VAL A 480 9.73 42.07 -26.42
C VAL A 480 10.89 41.11 -26.14
N HIS A 481 10.61 39.94 -25.58
CA HIS A 481 11.62 39.00 -25.08
C HIS A 481 11.90 37.82 -26.03
N GLY A 482 11.09 37.64 -27.10
CA GLY A 482 11.32 36.67 -28.18
C GLY A 482 11.51 35.23 -27.66
N ARG A 483 12.59 34.58 -28.12
CA ARG A 483 12.92 33.18 -27.76
C ARG A 483 13.01 32.96 -26.25
N THR A 484 13.48 33.94 -25.48
CA THR A 484 13.55 33.85 -24.01
C THR A 484 12.15 33.71 -23.42
N ALA A 485 11.16 34.43 -23.94
CA ALA A 485 9.78 34.29 -23.52
C ALA A 485 9.13 32.99 -24.04
N ASP A 486 9.53 32.47 -25.20
CA ASP A 486 9.10 31.15 -25.66
C ASP A 486 9.60 30.02 -24.74
N LEU A 487 10.88 30.07 -24.34
CA LEU A 487 11.45 29.13 -23.36
C LEU A 487 10.76 29.27 -22.01
N ALA A 488 10.57 30.50 -21.52
CA ALA A 488 9.86 30.76 -20.27
C ALA A 488 8.41 30.25 -20.33
N LEU A 489 7.69 30.48 -21.42
CA LEU A 489 6.33 30.00 -21.61
C LEU A 489 6.29 28.47 -21.64
N ALA A 490 7.25 27.81 -22.32
CA ALA A 490 7.33 26.36 -22.39
C ALA A 490 7.54 25.67 -21.03
N THR A 491 8.02 26.40 -20.01
CA THR A 491 8.15 25.88 -18.64
C THR A 491 6.88 25.98 -17.79
N VAL A 492 5.82 26.62 -18.31
CA VAL A 492 4.54 26.78 -17.61
C VAL A 492 3.76 25.47 -17.65
N ARG A 493 3.26 25.01 -16.49
CA ARG A 493 2.57 23.72 -16.37
C ARG A 493 1.21 23.68 -17.07
N ASN A 494 0.38 24.69 -16.84
CA ASN A 494 -1.00 24.75 -17.31
C ASN A 494 -1.12 25.57 -18.61
N LEU A 495 -0.39 25.17 -19.65
CA LEU A 495 -0.43 25.85 -20.94
C LEU A 495 -1.74 25.56 -21.71
N PRO A 496 -2.41 26.58 -22.27
CA PRO A 496 -3.50 26.39 -23.21
C PRO A 496 -3.06 25.65 -24.49
N ALA A 497 -3.95 24.83 -25.06
CA ALA A 497 -3.66 24.07 -26.28
C ALA A 497 -3.14 24.92 -27.48
N PRO A 498 -3.64 26.15 -27.74
CA PRO A 498 -3.08 27.01 -28.78
C PRO A 498 -1.62 27.41 -28.54
N ASP A 499 -1.24 27.64 -27.28
CA ASP A 499 0.13 28.01 -26.92
C ASP A 499 1.08 26.81 -27.10
N ILE A 500 0.64 25.60 -26.74
CA ILE A 500 1.36 24.34 -27.01
C ILE A 500 1.59 24.15 -28.51
N ALA A 501 0.55 24.31 -29.33
CA ALA A 501 0.65 24.15 -30.79
C ALA A 501 1.66 25.15 -31.40
N ARG A 502 1.57 26.42 -31.01
CA ARG A 502 2.50 27.47 -31.45
C ARG A 502 3.94 27.15 -31.08
N LEU A 503 4.18 26.68 -29.85
CA LEU A 503 5.53 26.35 -29.37
C LEU A 503 6.11 25.12 -30.08
N LEU A 504 5.30 24.11 -30.39
CA LEU A 504 5.73 22.94 -31.18
C LEU A 504 6.11 23.30 -32.63
N ASP A 505 5.42 24.27 -33.23
CA ASP A 505 5.70 24.73 -34.60
C ASP A 505 7.01 25.53 -34.74
N LEU A 506 7.65 25.88 -33.61
CA LEU A 506 8.99 26.46 -33.61
C LEU A 506 10.07 25.44 -33.99
N ASP A 507 9.79 24.13 -33.86
CA ASP A 507 10.75 23.04 -34.03
C ASP A 507 12.08 23.26 -33.25
N ASP A 508 12.02 24.00 -32.14
CA ASP A 508 13.17 24.28 -31.27
C ASP A 508 13.33 23.14 -30.24
N PRO A 509 14.50 22.46 -30.21
CA PRO A 509 14.70 21.29 -29.36
C PRO A 509 14.68 21.62 -27.85
N HIS A 510 15.05 22.85 -27.45
CA HIS A 510 15.00 23.29 -26.07
C HIS A 510 13.56 23.64 -25.63
N VAL A 511 12.78 24.27 -26.53
CA VAL A 511 11.34 24.48 -26.29
C VAL A 511 10.62 23.15 -26.13
N ASN A 512 10.89 22.18 -27.01
CA ASN A 512 10.32 20.83 -26.92
C ASN A 512 10.70 20.12 -25.62
N ALA A 513 11.94 20.29 -25.15
CA ALA A 513 12.39 19.74 -23.87
C ALA A 513 11.62 20.33 -22.68
N HIS A 514 11.46 21.65 -22.62
CA HIS A 514 10.70 22.29 -21.53
C HIS A 514 9.22 21.94 -21.61
N LEU A 515 8.61 21.97 -22.80
CA LEU A 515 7.23 21.55 -23.01
C LEU A 515 7.00 20.13 -22.48
N TYR A 516 7.86 19.18 -22.88
CA TYR A 516 7.73 17.79 -22.43
C TYR A 516 7.91 17.64 -20.92
N ALA A 517 8.86 18.37 -20.33
CA ALA A 517 9.17 18.28 -18.91
C ALA A 517 8.16 18.99 -18.00
N CYS A 518 7.51 20.05 -18.49
CA CYS A 518 6.73 20.95 -17.65
C CYS A 518 5.23 20.93 -17.96
N ALA A 519 4.80 20.76 -19.21
CA ALA A 519 3.39 20.94 -19.58
C ALA A 519 2.54 19.72 -19.17
N ASP A 520 1.53 19.95 -18.32
CA ASP A 520 0.70 18.89 -17.75
C ASP A 520 -0.25 18.26 -18.79
N HIS A 521 -0.60 19.00 -19.85
CA HIS A 521 -1.67 18.65 -20.79
C HIS A 521 -1.23 18.34 -22.23
N LEU A 522 0.01 17.86 -22.44
CA LEU A 522 0.40 17.36 -23.76
C LEU A 522 -0.43 16.13 -24.14
N THR A 523 -1.04 16.19 -25.33
CA THR A 523 -1.72 15.04 -25.93
C THR A 523 -0.71 13.95 -26.33
N HIS A 524 -1.17 12.70 -26.45
CA HIS A 524 -0.32 11.58 -26.86
C HIS A 524 0.42 11.85 -28.20
N PRO A 525 -0.23 12.33 -29.28
CA PRO A 525 0.47 12.64 -30.52
C PRO A 525 1.54 13.72 -30.38
N GLN A 526 1.31 14.74 -29.54
CA GLN A 526 2.30 15.80 -29.28
C GLN A 526 3.53 15.24 -28.55
N ARG A 527 3.32 14.35 -27.57
CA ARG A 527 4.42 13.66 -26.87
C ARG A 527 5.22 12.79 -27.83
N VAL A 528 4.55 12.00 -28.66
CA VAL A 528 5.19 11.17 -29.67
C VAL A 528 6.01 12.05 -30.61
N ARG A 529 5.45 13.16 -31.14
CA ARG A 529 6.15 14.12 -32.00
C ARG A 529 7.44 14.65 -31.37
N ILE A 530 7.39 15.07 -30.11
CA ILE A 530 8.58 15.55 -29.38
C ILE A 530 9.63 14.43 -29.24
N LEU A 531 9.20 13.24 -28.81
CA LEU A 531 10.09 12.13 -28.48
C LEU A 531 10.68 11.42 -29.70
N SER A 532 9.96 11.41 -30.82
CA SER A 532 10.45 10.89 -32.09
C SER A 532 11.37 11.90 -32.81
N GLY A 533 11.45 13.14 -32.32
CA GLY A 533 12.14 14.23 -33.01
C GLY A 533 11.46 14.62 -34.32
N THR A 534 10.13 14.52 -34.39
CA THR A 534 9.37 14.81 -35.61
C THR A 534 9.17 16.31 -35.79
N ASP A 535 9.59 16.84 -36.95
CA ASP A 535 9.42 18.25 -37.32
C ASP A 535 7.95 18.59 -37.67
N ARG A 536 7.65 19.86 -37.92
CA ARG A 536 6.31 20.30 -38.36
C ARG A 536 5.86 19.70 -39.70
N SER A 537 6.80 19.16 -40.47
CA SER A 537 6.54 18.50 -41.77
C SER A 537 6.18 17.02 -41.61
N GLY A 538 6.37 16.44 -40.42
CA GLY A 538 6.07 15.03 -40.12
C GLY A 538 7.25 14.07 -40.28
N HIS A 539 8.47 14.56 -40.54
CA HIS A 539 9.65 13.70 -40.69
C HIS A 539 10.23 13.33 -39.31
N PRO A 540 10.27 12.04 -38.92
CA PRO A 540 10.87 11.62 -37.65
C PRO A 540 12.37 11.89 -37.63
N ARG A 541 12.93 12.03 -36.42
CA ARG A 541 14.37 12.22 -36.15
C ARG A 541 15.01 13.44 -36.85
N THR A 542 14.21 14.44 -37.24
CA THR A 542 14.68 15.67 -37.89
C THR A 542 14.99 16.76 -36.86
N VAL A 543 14.19 16.85 -35.80
CA VAL A 543 14.47 17.73 -34.65
C VAL A 543 15.30 16.94 -33.64
N PRO A 544 16.52 17.39 -33.29
CA PRO A 544 17.37 16.67 -32.36
C PRO A 544 16.74 16.67 -30.96
N LEU A 545 16.88 15.56 -30.22
CA LEU A 545 16.46 15.51 -28.83
C LEU A 545 17.46 16.29 -27.97
N ALA A 546 17.03 17.38 -27.33
CA ALA A 546 17.90 18.14 -26.44
C ALA A 546 18.32 17.28 -25.23
N PRO A 547 19.55 17.45 -24.70
CA PRO A 547 20.00 16.72 -23.52
C PRO A 547 19.04 16.83 -22.32
N GLY A 548 18.45 18.02 -22.11
CA GLY A 548 17.46 18.25 -21.06
C GLY A 548 16.20 17.40 -21.17
N LEU A 549 15.79 17.00 -22.38
CA LEU A 549 14.67 16.08 -22.61
C LEU A 549 15.03 14.67 -22.16
N LEU A 550 16.20 14.18 -22.54
CA LEU A 550 16.70 12.85 -22.15
C LEU A 550 16.94 12.77 -20.63
N ASP A 551 17.50 13.82 -20.05
CA ASP A 551 17.65 13.97 -18.60
C ASP A 551 16.28 13.99 -17.91
N SER A 552 15.29 14.68 -18.48
CA SER A 552 13.93 14.70 -17.96
C SER A 552 13.30 13.31 -17.99
N LEU A 553 13.43 12.54 -19.08
CA LEU A 553 12.96 11.15 -19.12
C LEU A 553 13.66 10.27 -18.08
N THR A 554 14.95 10.52 -17.85
CA THR A 554 15.77 9.83 -16.85
C THR A 554 15.45 10.27 -15.41
N ARG A 555 14.89 11.46 -15.19
CA ARG A 555 14.52 11.96 -13.85
C ARG A 555 13.05 11.81 -13.51
N SER A 556 12.14 11.92 -14.49
CA SER A 556 10.67 11.99 -14.35
C SER A 556 10.01 10.65 -13.98
N GLY A 557 10.70 9.85 -13.19
CA GLY A 557 10.27 8.56 -12.68
C GLY A 557 9.30 8.78 -11.56
N SER A 558 8.10 9.26 -11.92
CA SER A 558 6.92 8.88 -11.17
C SER A 558 6.98 7.37 -11.00
N SER A 559 6.92 6.87 -9.77
CA SER A 559 6.95 5.44 -9.48
C SER A 559 6.06 4.69 -10.50
N PRO A 560 6.50 3.52 -11.02
CA PRO A 560 5.82 2.77 -12.08
C PRO A 560 4.36 2.34 -11.81
N GLY A 561 3.72 2.83 -10.74
CA GLY A 561 2.29 2.68 -10.46
C GLY A 561 1.47 3.98 -10.52
N SER A 562 2.05 5.14 -10.88
CA SER A 562 1.27 6.38 -11.01
C SER A 562 0.45 6.38 -12.31
N PRO A 563 -0.88 6.54 -12.26
CA PRO A 563 -1.72 6.66 -13.46
C PRO A 563 -1.26 7.79 -14.40
N ALA A 564 -0.60 8.82 -13.86
CA ALA A 564 -0.05 9.93 -14.63
C ALA A 564 1.20 9.55 -15.46
N ALA A 565 1.87 8.44 -15.15
CA ALA A 565 3.05 7.97 -15.86
C ALA A 565 2.72 7.21 -17.17
N TYR A 566 1.51 6.62 -17.26
CA TYR A 566 1.13 5.78 -18.40
C TYR A 566 1.13 6.52 -19.74
N PRO A 567 0.57 7.74 -19.87
CA PRO A 567 0.62 8.49 -21.13
C PRO A 567 2.05 8.83 -21.60
N HIS A 568 2.97 9.06 -20.66
CA HIS A 568 4.39 9.28 -20.97
C HIS A 568 5.02 8.00 -21.51
N LEU A 569 4.84 6.88 -20.80
CA LEU A 569 5.40 5.59 -21.19
C LEU A 569 4.90 5.15 -22.58
N ALA A 570 3.59 5.23 -22.80
CA ALA A 570 2.98 4.89 -24.08
C ALA A 570 3.58 5.73 -25.22
N ALA A 571 3.70 7.05 -25.03
CA ALA A 571 4.29 7.93 -26.03
C ALA A 571 5.77 7.60 -26.31
N CYS A 572 6.53 7.20 -25.30
CA CYS A 572 7.91 6.79 -25.48
C CYS A 572 8.05 5.46 -26.26
N LEU A 573 7.13 4.51 -26.06
CA LEU A 573 7.10 3.26 -26.84
C LEU A 573 6.71 3.53 -28.30
N ASP A 574 5.81 4.48 -28.54
CA ASP A 574 5.39 4.89 -29.89
C ASP A 574 6.42 5.77 -30.62
N ALA A 575 7.31 6.45 -29.89
CA ALA A 575 8.28 7.37 -30.45
C ALA A 575 9.30 6.71 -31.38
N GLY A 576 9.63 5.43 -31.17
CA GLY A 576 10.58 4.67 -32.00
C GLY A 576 11.97 5.31 -32.12
N HIS A 577 12.38 6.10 -31.11
CA HIS A 577 13.70 6.70 -31.04
C HIS A 577 14.62 5.86 -30.13
N PRO A 578 15.84 5.48 -30.56
CA PRO A 578 16.69 4.54 -29.83
C PRO A 578 17.04 5.05 -28.42
N ASP A 579 17.41 6.32 -28.29
CA ASP A 579 17.76 6.89 -26.97
C ASP A 579 16.58 6.96 -26.00
N VAL A 580 15.38 7.26 -26.50
CA VAL A 580 14.15 7.25 -25.70
C VAL A 580 13.85 5.83 -25.25
N LEU A 581 13.92 4.85 -26.15
CA LEU A 581 13.63 3.46 -25.81
C LEU A 581 14.63 2.90 -24.80
N ARG A 582 15.94 3.18 -24.95
CA ARG A 582 16.97 2.80 -23.96
C ARG A 582 16.67 3.35 -22.57
N ILE A 583 16.19 4.60 -22.47
CA ILE A 583 15.81 5.22 -21.20
C ILE A 583 14.55 4.55 -20.64
N VAL A 584 13.52 4.32 -21.47
CA VAL A 584 12.25 3.69 -21.06
C VAL A 584 12.47 2.30 -20.53
N LEU A 585 13.18 1.47 -21.30
CA LEU A 585 13.40 0.09 -20.91
C LEU A 585 14.04 0.05 -19.53
N ARG A 586 15.07 0.88 -19.26
CA ARG A 586 15.76 0.96 -17.97
C ARG A 586 14.87 1.33 -16.77
N ARG A 587 13.63 1.79 -17.02
CA ARG A 587 12.78 2.43 -16.00
C ARG A 587 11.41 1.80 -15.85
N ALA A 588 10.84 1.27 -16.93
CA ALA A 588 9.48 0.79 -16.97
C ALA A 588 9.44 -0.70 -17.28
N ASP A 589 8.72 -1.43 -16.43
CA ASP A 589 8.41 -2.82 -16.68
C ASP A 589 7.32 -2.89 -17.77
N LEU A 590 7.71 -3.28 -18.98
CA LEU A 590 6.74 -3.60 -20.01
C LEU A 590 6.10 -4.94 -19.65
N HIS A 591 4.92 -4.90 -19.02
CA HIS A 591 4.28 -6.10 -18.46
C HIS A 591 3.67 -7.02 -19.51
N THR A 592 3.34 -6.51 -20.70
CA THR A 592 2.75 -7.29 -21.78
C THR A 592 3.78 -7.57 -22.85
N GLU A 593 3.69 -8.78 -23.42
CA GLU A 593 4.54 -9.16 -24.55
C GLU A 593 4.28 -8.28 -25.78
N HIS A 594 3.03 -7.86 -25.95
CA HIS A 594 2.65 -6.87 -26.96
C HIS A 594 3.43 -5.55 -26.81
N ALA A 595 3.50 -4.96 -25.61
CA ALA A 595 4.20 -3.68 -25.43
C ALA A 595 5.70 -3.78 -25.74
N ARG A 596 6.32 -4.92 -25.41
CA ARG A 596 7.73 -5.21 -25.69
C ARG A 596 7.99 -5.32 -27.18
N LEU A 597 7.18 -6.11 -27.89
CA LEU A 597 7.29 -6.30 -29.33
C LEU A 597 6.92 -5.02 -30.10
N HIS A 598 5.89 -4.31 -29.66
CA HIS A 598 5.48 -3.03 -30.24
C HIS A 598 6.60 -1.99 -30.18
N ALA A 599 7.33 -1.89 -29.06
CA ALA A 599 8.46 -0.98 -28.95
C ALA A 599 9.57 -1.29 -29.98
N LEU A 600 9.86 -2.57 -30.21
CA LEU A 600 10.83 -3.02 -31.21
C LEU A 600 10.34 -2.74 -32.63
N ILE A 601 9.06 -2.98 -32.91
CA ILE A 601 8.41 -2.67 -34.19
C ILE A 601 8.51 -1.16 -34.46
N ARG A 602 8.20 -0.31 -33.48
CA ARG A 602 8.28 1.15 -33.61
C ARG A 602 9.70 1.66 -33.81
N LEU A 603 10.66 1.09 -33.09
CA LEU A 603 12.08 1.40 -33.30
C LEU A 603 12.50 1.09 -34.75
N TRP A 604 12.06 -0.06 -35.26
CA TRP A 604 12.33 -0.48 -36.63
C TRP A 604 11.67 0.46 -37.65
N GLU A 605 10.37 0.76 -37.49
CA GLU A 605 9.59 1.61 -38.41
C GLU A 605 10.15 3.05 -38.48
N ASN A 606 10.42 3.67 -37.33
CA ASN A 606 10.87 5.05 -37.28
C ASN A 606 12.37 5.22 -37.58
N GLY A 607 13.13 4.13 -37.63
CA GLY A 607 14.52 4.11 -38.08
C GLY A 607 14.69 4.18 -39.60
N GLY A 608 13.61 3.96 -40.36
CA GLY A 608 13.67 3.88 -41.82
C GLY A 608 14.73 2.88 -42.27
N ALA A 609 15.70 3.32 -43.07
CA ALA A 609 16.81 2.48 -43.56
C ALA A 609 17.73 1.92 -42.44
N HIS A 610 17.64 2.41 -41.20
CA HIS A 610 18.48 1.98 -40.08
C HIS A 610 17.71 1.14 -39.03
N GLY A 611 16.45 0.76 -39.30
CA GLY A 611 15.57 0.11 -38.33
C GLY A 611 16.10 -1.19 -37.73
N SER A 612 16.48 -2.18 -38.56
CA SER A 612 17.07 -3.44 -38.07
C SER A 612 18.39 -3.26 -37.33
N ARG A 613 19.21 -2.30 -37.78
CA ARG A 613 20.46 -1.95 -37.11
C ARG A 613 20.20 -1.40 -35.71
N ASP A 614 19.25 -0.49 -35.57
CA ASP A 614 18.86 0.08 -34.26
C ASP A 614 18.37 -1.02 -33.30
N VAL A 615 17.55 -1.97 -33.79
CA VAL A 615 17.06 -3.11 -32.99
C VAL A 615 18.22 -4.02 -32.57
N ARG A 616 19.17 -4.30 -33.47
CA ARG A 616 20.37 -5.08 -33.14
C ARG A 616 21.21 -4.39 -32.07
N GLU A 617 21.54 -3.12 -32.27
CA GLU A 617 22.32 -2.33 -31.30
C GLU A 617 21.61 -2.24 -29.94
N LEU A 618 20.28 -2.22 -29.91
CA LEU A 618 19.53 -2.30 -28.66
C LEU A 618 19.69 -3.65 -27.96
N LEU A 619 19.56 -4.77 -28.68
CA LEU A 619 19.70 -6.11 -28.10
C LEU A 619 21.12 -6.37 -27.59
N ASP A 620 22.13 -5.95 -28.34
CA ASP A 620 23.54 -6.07 -27.94
C ASP A 620 23.81 -5.29 -26.64
N HIS A 621 23.29 -4.06 -26.56
CA HIS A 621 23.36 -3.25 -25.33
C HIS A 621 22.65 -3.89 -24.13
N LEU A 622 21.54 -4.61 -24.36
CA LEU A 622 20.83 -5.32 -23.30
C LEU A 622 21.63 -6.53 -22.80
N ASP A 623 22.34 -7.24 -23.68
CA ASP A 623 23.22 -8.35 -23.29
C ASP A 623 24.43 -7.86 -22.51
N GLU A 624 25.06 -6.77 -22.95
CA GLU A 624 26.14 -6.14 -22.20
C GLU A 624 25.69 -5.78 -20.77
N LEU A 625 24.47 -5.26 -20.60
CA LEU A 625 23.93 -4.97 -19.27
C LEU A 625 23.73 -6.22 -18.42
N ASP A 626 23.27 -7.34 -19.00
CA ASP A 626 23.15 -8.63 -18.30
C ASP A 626 24.53 -9.17 -17.89
N GLU A 627 25.52 -9.09 -18.77
CA GLU A 627 26.90 -9.52 -18.50
C GLU A 627 27.55 -8.68 -17.38
N HIS A 628 27.39 -7.35 -17.43
CA HIS A 628 27.87 -6.46 -16.37
C HIS A 628 27.16 -6.72 -15.04
N ALA A 629 25.86 -7.02 -15.07
CA ALA A 629 25.10 -7.39 -13.89
C ALA A 629 25.58 -8.72 -13.29
N ALA A 630 25.88 -9.73 -14.13
CA ALA A 630 26.40 -11.02 -13.71
C ALA A 630 27.85 -10.95 -13.17
N ALA A 631 28.69 -10.08 -13.75
CA ALA A 631 30.08 -9.88 -13.33
C ALA A 631 30.20 -9.10 -12.01
N SER A 632 29.20 -8.26 -11.67
CA SER A 632 29.16 -7.48 -10.44
C SER A 632 28.80 -8.34 -9.20
N THR A 633 29.70 -9.23 -8.81
CA THR A 633 29.56 -10.12 -7.63
C THR A 633 29.60 -9.41 -6.28
N ARG A 634 29.90 -8.11 -6.23
CA ARG A 634 30.05 -7.34 -4.98
C ARG A 634 28.74 -6.72 -4.45
N HIS A 635 27.65 -6.73 -5.21
CA HIS A 635 26.35 -6.25 -4.76
C HIS A 635 25.21 -7.18 -5.22
N PRO A 636 24.74 -8.11 -4.37
CA PRO A 636 23.73 -9.09 -4.76
C PRO A 636 22.34 -8.45 -4.73
N VAL A 637 21.79 -8.05 -5.89
CA VAL A 637 20.45 -7.43 -6.12
C VAL A 637 20.52 -5.90 -6.10
N PRO A 638 20.63 -5.22 -7.28
CA PRO A 638 19.46 -5.00 -8.16
C PRO A 638 19.73 -5.07 -9.69
N ALA A 639 20.97 -5.27 -10.15
CA ALA A 639 21.31 -5.17 -11.57
C ALA A 639 20.81 -6.35 -12.44
N ALA A 640 20.90 -7.59 -11.94
CA ALA A 640 20.43 -8.78 -12.66
C ALA A 640 18.91 -8.83 -12.78
N ALA A 641 18.18 -8.29 -11.79
CA ALA A 641 16.74 -8.10 -11.87
C ALA A 641 16.36 -6.94 -12.83
N ALA A 642 17.25 -5.95 -13.03
CA ALA A 642 16.97 -4.81 -13.88
C ALA A 642 17.04 -5.15 -15.37
N ALA A 643 17.96 -6.01 -15.80
CA ALA A 643 18.11 -6.36 -17.21
C ALA A 643 17.04 -7.36 -17.71
N SER A 644 16.64 -8.34 -16.89
CA SER A 644 15.51 -9.24 -17.19
C SER A 644 14.13 -8.54 -17.24
N ARG A 645 14.04 -7.29 -16.77
CA ARG A 645 12.83 -6.45 -16.81
C ARG A 645 12.66 -5.65 -18.10
N LEU A 646 13.74 -5.41 -18.84
CA LEU A 646 13.79 -4.51 -20.00
C LEU A 646 13.02 -5.10 -21.19
N LEU A 647 13.33 -6.33 -21.55
CA LEU A 647 12.59 -7.14 -22.52
C LEU A 647 12.55 -8.55 -21.96
N SER A 648 11.41 -9.24 -22.09
CA SER A 648 11.33 -10.66 -21.77
C SER A 648 12.39 -11.44 -22.52
N PRO A 649 12.85 -12.56 -21.95
CA PRO A 649 13.54 -13.59 -22.71
C PRO A 649 12.79 -13.95 -24.01
N ALA A 650 11.45 -14.02 -23.97
CA ALA A 650 10.59 -14.18 -25.15
C ALA A 650 10.83 -13.09 -26.20
N ALA A 651 10.59 -11.81 -25.88
CA ALA A 651 10.74 -10.71 -26.83
C ALA A 651 12.15 -10.64 -27.41
N ARG A 652 13.19 -10.87 -26.59
CA ARG A 652 14.59 -10.90 -27.06
C ARG A 652 14.85 -12.07 -28.00
N HIS A 653 14.38 -13.26 -27.66
CA HIS A 653 14.51 -14.44 -28.50
C HIS A 653 13.80 -14.24 -29.84
N THR A 654 12.57 -13.73 -29.81
CA THR A 654 11.79 -13.39 -31.00
C THR A 654 12.48 -12.33 -31.86
N ALA A 655 13.06 -11.29 -31.25
CA ALA A 655 13.76 -10.24 -31.98
C ALA A 655 15.08 -10.73 -32.61
N ARG A 656 15.86 -11.57 -31.92
CA ARG A 656 17.05 -12.20 -32.50
C ARG A 656 16.70 -13.13 -33.65
N HIS A 657 15.61 -13.87 -33.53
CA HIS A 657 15.11 -14.70 -34.60
C HIS A 657 14.71 -13.84 -35.82
N ALA A 658 14.01 -12.72 -35.60
CA ALA A 658 13.70 -11.75 -36.65
C ALA A 658 14.95 -11.18 -37.33
N LEU A 659 15.97 -10.78 -36.56
CA LEU A 659 17.26 -10.31 -37.10
C LEU A 659 18.03 -11.40 -37.84
N HIS A 660 17.94 -12.65 -37.41
CA HIS A 660 18.54 -13.78 -38.13
C HIS A 660 17.89 -13.95 -39.50
N LEU A 661 16.57 -13.80 -39.59
CA LEU A 661 15.85 -13.80 -40.87
C LEU A 661 16.29 -12.65 -41.79
N THR A 662 16.69 -11.49 -41.25
CA THR A 662 17.30 -10.41 -42.05
C THR A 662 18.71 -10.75 -42.55
N GLY A 663 19.52 -11.45 -41.74
CA GLY A 663 20.95 -11.69 -42.00
C GLY A 663 21.27 -12.92 -42.87
N LEU A 664 20.31 -13.83 -43.08
CA LEU A 664 20.48 -15.02 -43.94
C LEU A 664 20.76 -14.68 -45.43
N THR A 665 20.64 -13.40 -45.84
CA THR A 665 20.95 -12.92 -47.19
C THR A 665 22.35 -12.28 -47.29
N GLU A 666 22.85 -11.59 -46.26
CA GLU A 666 24.20 -10.96 -46.28
C GLU A 666 25.33 -11.99 -46.41
N THR A 667 25.13 -13.22 -45.92
CA THR A 667 26.11 -14.31 -46.03
C THR A 667 26.05 -15.09 -47.33
N ALA A 668 25.06 -14.86 -48.20
CA ALA A 668 24.84 -15.66 -49.41
C ALA A 668 25.66 -15.18 -50.65
N GLU A 669 26.29 -14.00 -50.61
CA GLU A 669 27.03 -13.44 -51.76
C GLU A 669 28.39 -12.82 -51.42
N ALA A 670 29.21 -13.50 -50.62
CA ALA A 670 30.66 -13.29 -50.69
C ALA A 670 31.26 -14.33 -51.67
N PRO A 671 31.57 -13.99 -52.94
CA PRO A 671 32.31 -14.89 -53.79
C PRO A 671 33.68 -15.13 -53.17
N SER A 672 33.93 -16.39 -52.82
CA SER A 672 35.22 -16.93 -52.40
C SER A 672 36.36 -16.39 -53.27
N THR A 673 37.16 -15.48 -52.74
CA THR A 673 38.48 -15.08 -53.25
C THR A 673 39.49 -16.22 -53.04
N ASP A 674 39.23 -17.36 -53.67
CA ASP A 674 40.18 -18.46 -53.85
C ASP A 674 40.14 -18.88 -55.31
N ALA A 675 40.59 -17.97 -56.18
CA ALA A 675 41.01 -18.29 -57.54
C ALA A 675 42.55 -18.30 -57.57
N PRO A 676 43.19 -19.36 -58.11
CA PRO A 676 44.64 -19.48 -58.13
C PRO A 676 45.29 -18.44 -59.07
N PRO A 677 46.56 -18.06 -58.82
CA PRO A 677 47.21 -17.00 -59.57
C PRO A 677 47.44 -17.42 -61.03
N ILE A 678 46.89 -16.65 -61.96
CA ILE A 678 47.25 -16.71 -63.38
C ILE A 678 48.61 -16.00 -63.53
N PRO A 679 49.60 -16.60 -64.22
CA PRO A 679 50.92 -16.00 -64.36
C PRO A 679 50.90 -14.82 -65.33
N GLU A 680 51.68 -13.81 -64.96
CA GLU A 680 51.89 -12.54 -65.65
C GLU A 680 52.39 -12.73 -67.09
N GLY A 681 51.79 -12.00 -68.02
CA GLY A 681 52.26 -11.94 -69.39
C GLY A 681 51.54 -10.90 -70.25
N SER A 682 52.22 -9.77 -70.44
CA SER A 682 52.11 -8.85 -71.59
C SER A 682 51.21 -7.62 -71.50
N ALA A 683 51.88 -6.49 -71.74
CA ALA A 683 51.43 -5.12 -71.69
C ALA A 683 50.52 -4.70 -72.86
N ALA A 684 49.67 -3.70 -72.60
CA ALA A 684 49.57 -2.40 -73.30
C ALA A 684 48.12 -1.91 -73.45
N GLY A 685 47.87 -0.63 -73.13
CA GLY A 685 46.83 0.16 -73.78
C GLY A 685 45.74 0.76 -72.88
N THR A 686 45.96 2.02 -72.50
CA THR A 686 44.98 3.10 -72.25
C THR A 686 43.57 2.93 -72.84
N ALA A 687 42.52 3.16 -72.03
CA ALA A 687 41.59 4.32 -72.11
C ALA A 687 40.24 4.08 -71.39
N ALA A 688 39.77 5.14 -70.72
CA ALA A 688 38.38 5.44 -70.32
C ALA A 688 37.63 4.47 -69.39
N ALA A 689 37.52 4.85 -68.12
CA ALA A 689 36.49 4.33 -67.20
C ALA A 689 35.51 5.47 -66.87
N GLU A 690 34.42 5.55 -67.64
CA GLU A 690 33.14 6.03 -67.13
C GLU A 690 32.58 4.89 -66.26
N THR A 691 32.59 5.05 -64.94
CA THR A 691 31.95 4.09 -64.03
C THR A 691 30.43 4.27 -64.11
N GLY A 692 29.81 3.43 -64.94
CA GLY A 692 28.40 3.09 -64.80
C GLY A 692 28.18 2.41 -63.45
N ILE A 693 27.28 2.98 -62.64
CA ILE A 693 26.66 2.29 -61.51
C ILE A 693 25.91 1.11 -62.14
N GLY A 694 26.43 -0.10 -61.94
CA GLY A 694 25.88 -1.30 -62.54
C GLY A 694 24.51 -1.66 -61.93
N PRO A 695 23.65 -2.37 -62.68
CA PRO A 695 22.32 -2.83 -62.23
C PRO A 695 22.34 -3.75 -61.00
N ASP A 696 23.52 -4.19 -60.55
CA ASP A 696 23.70 -5.08 -59.40
C ASP A 696 23.57 -4.33 -58.05
N ALA A 697 23.83 -3.01 -58.01
CA ALA A 697 23.71 -2.22 -56.77
C ALA A 697 22.25 -2.02 -56.35
N ASP A 698 21.36 -1.83 -57.33
CA ASP A 698 19.92 -1.68 -57.09
C ASP A 698 19.30 -3.03 -56.68
N ALA A 699 19.74 -4.15 -57.28
CA ALA A 699 19.29 -5.50 -56.90
C ALA A 699 19.71 -5.91 -55.48
N ALA A 700 20.91 -5.52 -55.04
CA ALA A 700 21.37 -5.73 -53.67
C ALA A 700 20.60 -4.89 -52.65
N ALA A 701 20.29 -3.63 -52.99
CA ALA A 701 19.47 -2.76 -52.15
C ALA A 701 18.03 -3.29 -52.01
N ASP A 702 17.43 -3.78 -53.09
CA ASP A 702 16.10 -4.40 -53.10
C ASP A 702 16.06 -5.68 -52.24
N THR A 703 17.11 -6.51 -52.30
CA THR A 703 17.21 -7.75 -51.52
C THR A 703 17.37 -7.47 -50.02
N ALA A 704 18.20 -6.48 -49.66
CA ALA A 704 18.36 -6.06 -48.27
C ALA A 704 17.05 -5.48 -47.71
N HIS A 705 16.32 -4.70 -48.50
CA HIS A 705 15.02 -4.15 -48.11
C HIS A 705 13.96 -5.25 -47.91
N ALA A 706 13.94 -6.27 -48.77
CA ALA A 706 13.03 -7.41 -48.64
C ALA A 706 13.33 -8.28 -47.40
N ALA A 707 14.61 -8.50 -47.08
CA ALA A 707 15.00 -9.24 -45.89
C ALA A 707 14.63 -8.49 -44.60
N ASP A 708 14.86 -7.17 -44.58
CA ASP A 708 14.47 -6.26 -43.50
C ASP A 708 12.95 -6.32 -43.25
N ALA A 709 12.16 -6.30 -44.31
CA ALA A 709 10.70 -6.46 -44.25
C ALA A 709 10.28 -7.82 -43.66
N ALA A 710 10.96 -8.92 -43.99
CA ALA A 710 10.64 -10.25 -43.48
C ALA A 710 10.88 -10.40 -41.97
N GLY A 711 11.96 -9.82 -41.45
CA GLY A 711 12.24 -9.76 -40.01
C GLY A 711 11.16 -8.95 -39.26
N LEU A 712 10.80 -7.79 -39.79
CA LEU A 712 9.73 -6.95 -39.24
C LEU A 712 8.37 -7.66 -39.26
N ASP A 713 8.06 -8.41 -40.32
CA ASP A 713 6.83 -9.21 -40.42
C ASP A 713 6.80 -10.38 -39.43
N HIS A 714 7.95 -10.98 -39.10
CA HIS A 714 8.02 -11.99 -38.03
C HIS A 714 7.69 -11.39 -36.66
N LEU A 715 8.27 -10.22 -36.32
CA LEU A 715 7.92 -9.49 -35.09
C LEU A 715 6.43 -9.15 -35.06
N ARG A 716 5.87 -8.64 -36.16
CA ARG A 716 4.43 -8.36 -36.30
C ARG A 716 3.58 -9.61 -36.17
N THR A 717 4.07 -10.78 -36.58
CA THR A 717 3.35 -12.06 -36.46
C THR A 717 3.25 -12.52 -35.00
N ILE A 718 4.37 -12.53 -34.26
CA ILE A 718 4.36 -12.89 -32.83
C ILE A 718 3.60 -11.85 -32.01
N ASP A 719 3.79 -10.58 -32.32
CA ASP A 719 2.99 -9.50 -31.75
C ASP A 719 1.51 -9.66 -32.11
N GLY A 720 1.22 -10.18 -33.30
CA GLY A 720 -0.10 -10.60 -33.74
C GLY A 720 -0.67 -11.76 -32.93
N TYR A 721 0.14 -12.72 -32.46
CA TYR A 721 -0.31 -13.76 -31.53
C TYR A 721 -0.57 -13.19 -30.14
N ALA A 722 0.29 -12.29 -29.66
CA ALA A 722 0.09 -11.56 -28.40
C ALA A 722 -1.17 -10.66 -28.46
N ARG A 723 -1.52 -10.15 -29.64
CA ARG A 723 -2.76 -9.40 -29.90
C ARG A 723 -3.98 -10.28 -30.16
N HIS A 724 -3.79 -11.48 -30.73
CA HIS A 724 -4.86 -12.38 -31.22
C HIS A 724 -4.65 -13.84 -30.78
N PRO A 725 -5.06 -14.15 -29.55
CA PRO A 725 -4.98 -15.46 -28.92
C PRO A 725 -5.42 -16.71 -29.68
N ALA A 726 -6.49 -16.63 -30.49
CA ALA A 726 -7.03 -17.77 -31.23
C ALA A 726 -5.98 -18.42 -32.16
N ARG A 727 -4.98 -17.64 -32.59
CA ARG A 727 -3.86 -18.15 -33.39
C ARG A 727 -2.88 -18.99 -32.56
N LEU A 728 -2.73 -18.72 -31.26
CA LEU A 728 -1.90 -19.52 -30.35
C LEU A 728 -2.50 -20.91 -30.09
N ALA A 729 -3.82 -20.98 -29.93
CA ALA A 729 -4.55 -22.22 -29.71
C ALA A 729 -4.31 -23.24 -30.83
N SER A 730 -4.47 -22.79 -32.08
CA SER A 730 -4.22 -23.62 -33.26
C SER A 730 -2.76 -24.08 -33.36
N ALA A 731 -1.82 -23.34 -32.77
CA ALA A 731 -0.42 -23.71 -32.75
C ALA A 731 -0.13 -24.78 -31.68
N LEU A 732 -0.67 -24.66 -30.46
CA LEU A 732 -0.45 -25.56 -29.32
C LEU A 732 -0.89 -27.01 -29.54
N SER A 733 -1.87 -27.22 -30.42
CA SER A 733 -2.37 -28.55 -30.79
C SER A 733 -1.40 -29.33 -31.67
N ARG A 734 -0.40 -28.67 -32.26
CA ARG A 734 0.57 -29.32 -33.13
C ARG A 734 1.67 -29.98 -32.30
N ALA A 735 2.04 -31.20 -32.68
CA ALA A 735 3.12 -31.93 -32.00
C ALA A 735 4.49 -31.23 -32.12
N ASP A 736 4.65 -30.34 -33.10
CA ASP A 736 5.84 -29.52 -33.33
C ASP A 736 5.77 -28.13 -32.68
N PHE A 737 4.75 -27.87 -31.84
CA PHE A 737 4.69 -26.63 -31.09
C PHE A 737 5.91 -26.53 -30.15
N PRO A 738 6.73 -25.48 -30.28
CA PRO A 738 7.86 -25.28 -29.39
C PRO A 738 7.32 -24.87 -28.01
N ALA A 739 7.26 -25.83 -27.06
CA ALA A 739 6.72 -25.59 -25.72
C ALA A 739 7.49 -24.49 -24.96
N ASP A 740 8.74 -24.25 -25.34
CA ASP A 740 9.59 -23.14 -24.89
C ASP A 740 9.05 -21.76 -25.26
N VAL A 741 8.14 -21.67 -26.25
CA VAL A 741 7.38 -20.44 -26.51
C VAL A 741 6.49 -20.08 -25.32
N LEU A 742 5.90 -21.07 -24.61
CA LEU A 742 5.07 -20.79 -23.43
C LEU A 742 5.89 -20.37 -22.21
N ASP A 743 7.10 -20.89 -22.08
CA ASP A 743 7.99 -20.60 -20.95
C ASP A 743 8.35 -19.11 -20.89
N GLY A 744 8.29 -18.42 -22.03
CA GLY A 744 8.54 -16.99 -22.13
C GLY A 744 7.30 -16.09 -21.95
N TRP A 745 6.09 -16.66 -21.87
CA TRP A 745 4.84 -15.91 -21.79
C TRP A 745 4.38 -15.83 -20.34
N HIS A 746 4.17 -14.61 -19.84
CA HIS A 746 3.71 -14.41 -18.45
C HIS A 746 2.19 -14.59 -18.30
N THR A 747 1.44 -14.34 -19.37
CA THR A 747 -0.03 -14.40 -19.42
C THR A 747 -0.42 -15.10 -20.71
N LEU A 748 -1.11 -16.23 -20.60
CA LEU A 748 -1.68 -16.93 -21.75
C LEU A 748 -3.13 -16.51 -21.94
N PRO A 749 -3.62 -16.51 -23.18
CA PRO A 749 -5.00 -16.13 -23.44
C PRO A 749 -5.91 -17.34 -23.30
N TRP A 750 -6.19 -17.66 -22.05
CA TRP A 750 -6.80 -18.91 -21.65
C TRP A 750 -8.19 -19.19 -22.21
N ASP A 751 -8.99 -18.15 -22.42
CA ASP A 751 -10.33 -18.26 -23.00
C ASP A 751 -10.28 -18.83 -24.42
N ASP A 752 -9.19 -18.54 -25.13
CA ASP A 752 -8.93 -19.05 -26.46
C ASP A 752 -8.21 -20.40 -26.43
N LEU A 753 -7.74 -20.84 -25.26
CA LEU A 753 -7.10 -22.14 -25.04
C LEU A 753 -8.05 -23.18 -24.42
N ASP A 754 -9.38 -23.00 -24.50
CA ASP A 754 -10.33 -23.86 -23.79
C ASP A 754 -10.14 -25.36 -24.15
N PRO A 755 -9.74 -26.21 -23.19
CA PRO A 755 -9.50 -27.63 -23.45
C PRO A 755 -10.78 -28.43 -23.77
N ALA A 756 -11.97 -27.81 -23.63
CA ALA A 756 -13.22 -28.35 -24.12
C ALA A 756 -13.45 -28.09 -25.61
N ASP A 757 -12.70 -27.17 -26.23
CA ASP A 757 -12.78 -26.92 -27.66
C ASP A 757 -12.25 -28.15 -28.42
N PRO A 758 -13.12 -28.88 -29.17
CA PRO A 758 -12.67 -30.01 -29.96
C PRO A 758 -11.63 -29.61 -31.02
N ALA A 759 -11.49 -28.32 -31.36
CA ALA A 759 -10.44 -27.81 -32.23
C ALA A 759 -9.03 -27.92 -31.61
N ILE A 760 -8.90 -27.97 -30.28
CA ILE A 760 -7.60 -27.95 -29.59
C ILE A 760 -6.97 -29.36 -29.44
N GLY A 761 -7.75 -30.44 -29.59
CA GLY A 761 -7.23 -31.81 -29.55
C GLY A 761 -6.62 -32.24 -28.19
N PRO A 762 -6.17 -33.50 -28.02
CA PRO A 762 -5.57 -33.96 -26.77
C PRO A 762 -4.17 -33.38 -26.58
N LEU A 763 -4.02 -32.58 -25.51
CA LEU A 763 -2.72 -32.03 -25.13
C LEU A 763 -1.80 -33.09 -24.50
N PRO A 764 -0.51 -33.13 -24.85
CA PRO A 764 0.48 -33.98 -24.20
C PRO A 764 0.61 -33.69 -22.69
N VAL A 765 0.99 -34.69 -21.86
CA VAL A 765 1.20 -34.50 -20.40
C VAL A 765 2.16 -33.35 -20.11
N ARG A 766 3.20 -33.17 -20.94
CA ARG A 766 4.16 -32.06 -20.81
C ARG A 766 3.53 -30.69 -21.02
N ALA A 767 2.68 -30.53 -22.05
CA ALA A 767 1.95 -29.29 -22.29
C ALA A 767 0.89 -29.07 -21.19
N LEU A 768 0.23 -30.13 -20.71
CA LEU A 768 -0.73 -30.05 -19.61
C LEU A 768 -0.09 -29.68 -18.28
N THR A 769 1.10 -30.20 -17.98
CA THR A 769 1.87 -29.81 -16.81
C THR A 769 2.34 -28.37 -16.95
N ALA A 770 2.90 -27.95 -18.10
CA ALA A 770 3.31 -26.57 -18.32
C ALA A 770 2.12 -25.58 -18.22
N LEU A 771 0.96 -25.92 -18.77
CA LEU A 771 -0.26 -25.12 -18.65
C LEU A 771 -0.86 -25.20 -17.23
N ALA A 772 -0.70 -26.31 -16.51
CA ALA A 772 -1.13 -26.45 -15.11
C ALA A 772 -0.16 -25.82 -14.11
N GLU A 773 1.08 -25.55 -14.49
CA GLU A 773 2.07 -24.81 -13.71
C GLU A 773 2.01 -23.32 -14.03
N HIS A 774 1.53 -22.96 -15.22
CA HIS A 774 1.33 -21.57 -15.59
C HIS A 774 0.44 -20.87 -14.56
N ARG A 775 0.86 -19.66 -14.19
CA ARG A 775 0.31 -18.87 -13.09
C ARG A 775 -1.20 -18.62 -13.24
N ASP A 776 -1.64 -18.34 -14.45
CA ASP A 776 -3.01 -17.87 -14.74
C ASP A 776 -3.99 -18.96 -15.22
N ARG A 777 -3.68 -20.24 -15.01
CA ARG A 777 -4.42 -21.36 -15.61
C ARG A 777 -5.93 -21.43 -15.27
N PRO A 778 -6.78 -21.86 -16.21
CA PRO A 778 -8.15 -22.28 -15.93
C PRO A 778 -8.25 -23.58 -15.15
N GLY A 779 -9.31 -23.73 -14.36
CA GLY A 779 -9.59 -24.95 -13.59
C GLY A 779 -9.83 -26.20 -14.41
N THR A 780 -10.15 -26.06 -15.70
CA THR A 780 -10.26 -27.18 -16.64
C THR A 780 -8.92 -27.88 -16.84
N PHE A 781 -7.82 -27.12 -16.93
CA PHE A 781 -6.46 -27.66 -16.98
C PHE A 781 -6.05 -28.30 -15.66
N ALA A 782 -6.36 -27.65 -14.54
CA ALA A 782 -6.09 -28.18 -13.20
C ALA A 782 -6.79 -29.53 -12.94
N ARG A 783 -8.06 -29.69 -13.35
CA ARG A 783 -8.81 -30.96 -13.22
C ARG A 783 -8.19 -32.10 -14.04
N ARG A 784 -7.64 -31.78 -15.20
CA ARG A 784 -6.97 -32.76 -16.05
C ARG A 784 -5.61 -33.16 -15.48
N ALA A 785 -4.88 -32.21 -14.91
CA ALA A 785 -3.64 -32.46 -14.18
C ALA A 785 -3.87 -33.28 -12.89
N LEU A 786 -4.96 -33.04 -12.16
CA LEU A 786 -5.32 -33.74 -10.91
C LEU A 786 -5.50 -35.26 -11.06
N ARG A 787 -5.86 -35.73 -12.27
CA ARG A 787 -5.98 -37.16 -12.62
C ARG A 787 -4.63 -37.86 -12.78
N THR A 788 -3.54 -37.11 -12.70
CA THR A 788 -2.18 -37.63 -12.84
C THR A 788 -1.49 -37.61 -11.49
N LYS A 789 -0.32 -38.25 -11.40
CA LYS A 789 0.50 -38.21 -10.18
C LYS A 789 1.12 -36.83 -9.89
N ALA A 790 0.86 -35.82 -10.71
CA ALA A 790 1.39 -34.46 -10.53
C ALA A 790 0.78 -33.70 -9.35
N ALA A 791 -0.20 -34.26 -8.62
CA ALA A 791 -0.95 -33.59 -7.54
C ALA A 791 -0.20 -33.50 -6.20
N ALA A 792 0.77 -34.38 -5.95
CA ALA A 792 1.62 -34.38 -4.76
C ALA A 792 3.07 -34.11 -5.16
N ASP A 793 3.79 -33.39 -4.30
CA ASP A 793 5.23 -33.31 -4.40
C ASP A 793 5.91 -34.59 -3.84
N PRO A 794 7.24 -34.73 -3.94
CA PRO A 794 7.94 -35.90 -3.42
C PRO A 794 7.79 -36.14 -1.90
N ASP A 795 7.43 -35.12 -1.11
CA ASP A 795 7.30 -35.17 0.35
C ASP A 795 5.85 -35.46 0.80
N GLY A 796 4.93 -35.65 -0.14
CA GLY A 796 3.51 -35.90 0.15
C GLY A 796 2.76 -34.65 0.59
N HIS A 797 3.30 -33.47 0.30
CA HIS A 797 2.58 -32.21 0.37
C HIS A 797 1.83 -31.98 -0.94
N PRO A 798 0.75 -31.19 -0.91
CA PRO A 798 0.08 -30.79 -2.14
C PRO A 798 1.07 -30.02 -3.02
N ALA A 799 1.15 -30.40 -4.31
CA ALA A 799 1.97 -29.68 -5.27
C ALA A 799 1.56 -28.19 -5.27
N ALA A 800 2.53 -27.28 -5.49
CA ALA A 800 2.27 -25.84 -5.42
C ALA A 800 1.12 -25.39 -6.35
N TRP A 801 0.98 -26.04 -7.51
CA TRP A 801 -0.14 -25.77 -8.41
C TRP A 801 -1.49 -26.25 -7.85
N LEU A 802 -1.54 -27.32 -7.06
CA LEU A 802 -2.78 -27.84 -6.49
C LEU A 802 -3.32 -26.90 -5.40
N VAL A 803 -2.46 -26.43 -4.50
CA VAL A 803 -2.82 -25.44 -3.47
C VAL A 803 -3.35 -24.18 -4.14
N HIS A 804 -2.60 -23.64 -5.10
CA HIS A 804 -3.03 -22.45 -5.84
C HIS A 804 -4.35 -22.67 -6.61
N ALA A 805 -4.58 -23.87 -7.13
CA ALA A 805 -5.84 -24.20 -7.80
C ALA A 805 -7.03 -24.29 -6.83
N LEU A 806 -6.83 -24.73 -5.59
CA LEU A 806 -7.87 -24.71 -4.56
C LEU A 806 -8.13 -23.29 -4.06
N ASP A 807 -7.09 -22.48 -3.85
CA ASP A 807 -7.18 -21.07 -3.45
C ASP A 807 -7.95 -20.22 -4.44
N THR A 808 -7.67 -20.42 -5.73
CA THR A 808 -8.36 -19.74 -6.84
C THR A 808 -9.76 -20.32 -7.12
N GLY A 809 -10.15 -21.42 -6.47
CA GLY A 809 -11.41 -22.13 -6.73
C GLY A 809 -11.45 -22.85 -8.08
N ALA A 810 -10.32 -22.90 -8.79
CA ALA A 810 -10.14 -23.64 -10.04
C ALA A 810 -10.36 -25.15 -9.84
N LEU A 811 -10.09 -25.65 -8.62
CA LEU A 811 -10.47 -26.96 -8.12
C LEU A 811 -11.32 -26.83 -6.86
N THR A 812 -12.23 -27.79 -6.66
CA THR A 812 -12.95 -27.95 -5.40
C THR A 812 -12.36 -29.10 -4.58
N LEU A 813 -12.56 -29.09 -3.27
CA LEU A 813 -12.24 -30.24 -2.42
C LEU A 813 -13.00 -31.50 -2.84
N GLY A 814 -14.18 -31.35 -3.45
CA GLY A 814 -14.92 -32.47 -4.05
C GLY A 814 -14.19 -33.07 -5.25
N ASP A 815 -13.61 -32.22 -6.12
CA ASP A 815 -12.79 -32.68 -7.25
C ASP A 815 -11.57 -33.45 -6.74
N VAL A 816 -10.90 -32.93 -5.70
CA VAL A 816 -9.77 -33.59 -5.05
C VAL A 816 -10.21 -34.92 -4.42
N ALA A 817 -11.27 -34.92 -3.61
CA ALA A 817 -11.76 -36.12 -2.93
C ALA A 817 -12.19 -37.24 -3.89
N ALA A 818 -12.72 -36.90 -5.07
CA ALA A 818 -13.21 -37.86 -6.06
C ALA A 818 -12.16 -38.29 -7.09
N THR A 819 -11.15 -37.46 -7.34
CA THR A 819 -10.26 -37.62 -8.51
C THR A 819 -8.79 -37.77 -8.13
N CYS A 820 -8.40 -37.23 -6.97
CA CYS A 820 -7.02 -37.37 -6.49
C CYS A 820 -6.79 -38.83 -6.06
N PRO A 821 -5.72 -39.49 -6.53
CA PRO A 821 -5.43 -40.87 -6.14
C PRO A 821 -4.88 -41.02 -4.71
N ASP A 822 -4.72 -39.93 -3.96
CA ASP A 822 -4.19 -39.90 -2.57
C ASP A 822 -5.25 -39.39 -1.57
N ALA A 823 -5.84 -40.31 -0.81
CA ALA A 823 -6.88 -40.01 0.18
C ALA A 823 -6.36 -39.23 1.40
N SER A 824 -5.09 -39.42 1.79
CA SER A 824 -4.47 -38.71 2.92
C SER A 824 -4.28 -37.24 2.58
N LEU A 825 -3.81 -36.96 1.36
CA LEU A 825 -3.70 -35.61 0.83
C LEU A 825 -5.06 -34.91 0.77
N ALA A 826 -6.09 -35.61 0.27
CA ALA A 826 -7.44 -35.09 0.21
C ALA A 826 -8.04 -34.79 1.60
N LEU A 827 -7.85 -35.66 2.59
CA LEU A 827 -8.33 -35.45 3.96
C LEU A 827 -7.62 -34.28 4.65
N ARG A 828 -6.30 -34.17 4.46
CA ARG A 828 -5.51 -33.05 4.99
C ARG A 828 -5.94 -31.72 4.39
N LEU A 829 -6.06 -31.65 3.06
CA LEU A 829 -6.59 -30.46 2.38
C LEU A 829 -7.99 -30.10 2.87
N ALA A 830 -8.89 -31.08 3.04
CA ALA A 830 -10.24 -30.83 3.54
C ALA A 830 -10.26 -30.26 4.98
N THR A 831 -9.30 -30.66 5.81
CA THR A 831 -9.17 -30.14 7.18
C THR A 831 -8.49 -28.80 7.25
N GLU A 832 -7.38 -28.58 6.55
CA GLU A 832 -6.67 -27.31 6.56
C GLU A 832 -7.51 -26.19 5.93
N GLU A 833 -8.19 -26.47 4.82
CA GLU A 833 -9.10 -25.50 4.18
C GLU A 833 -10.33 -25.17 5.03
N ALA A 834 -10.87 -26.17 5.74
CA ALA A 834 -11.93 -25.94 6.73
C ALA A 834 -11.48 -25.02 7.85
N ALA A 835 -10.18 -25.02 8.18
CA ALA A 835 -9.63 -24.15 9.21
C ALA A 835 -9.52 -22.72 8.72
N ALA A 836 -9.02 -22.55 7.50
CA ALA A 836 -8.65 -21.26 6.92
C ALA A 836 -9.87 -20.46 6.45
N ARG A 837 -10.88 -21.12 5.86
CA ARG A 837 -12.03 -20.44 5.23
C ARG A 837 -13.27 -20.30 6.13
N GLY A 838 -13.29 -20.91 7.31
CA GLY A 838 -14.35 -20.75 8.31
C GLY A 838 -15.78 -21.09 7.80
N PRO A 839 -16.84 -20.39 8.27
CA PRO A 839 -18.23 -20.66 7.88
C PRO A 839 -18.51 -20.47 6.38
N ALA A 840 -17.66 -19.72 5.68
CA ALA A 840 -17.78 -19.54 4.23
C ALA A 840 -17.54 -20.86 3.48
N MET A 841 -16.67 -21.73 3.99
CA MET A 841 -16.48 -23.07 3.43
C MET A 841 -17.74 -23.92 3.54
N LEU A 842 -18.49 -23.81 4.65
CA LEU A 842 -19.79 -24.48 4.81
C LEU A 842 -20.86 -23.93 3.87
N ARG A 843 -20.61 -22.83 3.14
CA ARG A 843 -21.51 -22.35 2.08
C ARG A 843 -21.20 -22.95 0.72
N ASP A 844 -19.98 -23.45 0.51
CA ASP A 844 -19.60 -24.15 -0.71
C ASP A 844 -20.40 -25.47 -0.84
N PRO A 845 -21.23 -25.63 -1.89
CA PRO A 845 -22.03 -26.83 -2.09
C PRO A 845 -21.20 -28.10 -2.22
N HIS A 846 -20.01 -28.01 -2.80
CA HIS A 846 -19.11 -29.16 -2.99
C HIS A 846 -18.54 -29.63 -1.66
N THR A 847 -18.13 -28.69 -0.81
CA THR A 847 -17.70 -28.98 0.55
C THR A 847 -18.84 -29.54 1.39
N ARG A 848 -20.06 -28.98 1.32
CA ARG A 848 -21.23 -29.57 1.98
C ARG A 848 -21.48 -31.02 1.56
N ARG A 849 -21.31 -31.31 0.26
CA ARG A 849 -21.47 -32.67 -0.27
C ARG A 849 -20.39 -33.60 0.27
N LEU A 850 -19.14 -33.14 0.36
CA LEU A 850 -18.06 -33.90 0.97
C LEU A 850 -18.32 -34.15 2.47
N ILE A 851 -18.75 -33.12 3.21
CA ILE A 851 -19.10 -33.23 4.64
C ILE A 851 -20.24 -34.24 4.84
N ARG A 852 -21.29 -34.17 4.01
CA ARG A 852 -22.38 -35.17 4.06
C ARG A 852 -21.87 -36.56 3.77
N LEU A 853 -21.05 -36.73 2.73
CA LEU A 853 -20.46 -38.04 2.42
C LEU A 853 -19.63 -38.58 3.60
N VAL A 854 -18.81 -37.73 4.22
CA VAL A 854 -18.03 -38.10 5.41
C VAL A 854 -18.97 -38.50 6.55
N ARG A 855 -20.03 -37.74 6.84
CA ARG A 855 -21.01 -38.06 7.90
C ARG A 855 -21.79 -39.33 7.62
N ASP A 856 -22.23 -39.54 6.38
CA ASP A 856 -22.98 -40.72 5.95
C ASP A 856 -22.12 -41.99 5.99
N CYS A 857 -20.80 -41.85 5.84
CA CYS A 857 -19.84 -42.95 5.92
C CYS A 857 -19.27 -43.18 7.32
N LEU A 858 -19.11 -42.11 8.10
CA LEU A 858 -18.47 -42.11 9.42
C LEU A 858 -19.47 -41.61 10.48
N ASP A 859 -20.59 -42.31 10.60
CA ASP A 859 -21.70 -41.99 11.52
C ASP A 859 -21.49 -42.52 12.95
N THR A 860 -20.41 -43.28 13.19
CA THR A 860 -20.06 -43.87 14.48
C THR A 860 -18.62 -43.57 14.87
N ALA A 861 -18.33 -43.57 16.18
CA ALA A 861 -16.96 -43.41 16.68
C ALA A 861 -16.03 -44.56 16.23
N ASP A 862 -16.58 -45.76 16.00
CA ASP A 862 -15.84 -46.91 15.43
C ASP A 862 -15.42 -46.63 13.99
N ALA A 863 -16.31 -46.13 13.13
CA ALA A 863 -16.00 -45.80 11.74
C ALA A 863 -14.90 -44.72 11.63
N TRP A 864 -14.97 -43.68 12.47
CA TRP A 864 -13.90 -42.67 12.57
C TRP A 864 -12.56 -43.28 12.99
N THR A 865 -12.59 -44.20 13.96
CA THR A 865 -11.38 -44.88 14.42
C THR A 865 -10.80 -45.74 13.30
N VAL A 866 -11.61 -46.50 12.56
CA VAL A 866 -11.14 -47.32 11.43
C VAL A 866 -10.57 -46.46 10.30
N ALA A 867 -11.24 -45.37 9.93
CA ALA A 867 -10.74 -44.43 8.93
C ALA A 867 -9.36 -43.87 9.31
N ALA A 868 -9.18 -43.51 10.59
CA ALA A 868 -7.90 -43.03 11.11
C ALA A 868 -6.77 -44.05 10.99
N HIS A 869 -7.08 -45.35 11.10
CA HIS A 869 -6.07 -46.40 10.92
C HIS A 869 -5.76 -46.67 9.44
N LEU A 870 -6.76 -46.58 8.55
CA LEU A 870 -6.62 -46.92 7.13
C LEU A 870 -5.98 -45.81 6.29
N VAL A 871 -6.12 -44.53 6.68
CA VAL A 871 -5.72 -43.38 5.87
C VAL A 871 -4.25 -43.40 5.42
N HIS A 872 -3.38 -44.07 6.19
CA HIS A 872 -1.94 -44.13 5.92
C HIS A 872 -1.55 -45.00 4.73
N ASP A 873 -2.28 -46.09 4.48
CA ASP A 873 -1.89 -47.14 3.53
C ASP A 873 -2.86 -47.25 2.32
N PHE A 874 -3.83 -46.35 2.22
CA PHE A 874 -4.90 -46.43 1.21
C PHE A 874 -4.50 -45.83 -0.14
N THR A 875 -4.59 -46.62 -1.21
CA THR A 875 -4.38 -46.15 -2.60
C THR A 875 -5.72 -45.96 -3.29
N GLY A 876 -6.09 -44.70 -3.57
CA GLY A 876 -7.36 -44.36 -4.19
C GLY A 876 -7.93 -43.04 -3.68
N PRO A 877 -9.02 -42.55 -4.28
CA PRO A 877 -9.69 -41.34 -3.86
C PRO A 877 -10.31 -41.47 -2.45
N LEU A 878 -10.45 -40.33 -1.75
CA LEU A 878 -11.04 -40.25 -0.42
C LEU A 878 -12.44 -40.87 -0.36
N THR A 879 -13.22 -40.75 -1.44
CA THR A 879 -14.55 -41.37 -1.53
C THR A 879 -14.51 -42.90 -1.38
N GLU A 880 -13.45 -43.54 -1.86
CA GLU A 880 -13.27 -44.99 -1.71
C GLU A 880 -12.83 -45.34 -0.28
N LEU A 881 -11.92 -44.57 0.32
CA LEU A 881 -11.50 -44.74 1.73
C LEU A 881 -12.70 -44.71 2.69
N LEU A 882 -13.58 -43.73 2.52
CA LEU A 882 -14.78 -43.56 3.34
C LEU A 882 -15.75 -44.75 3.20
N ALA A 883 -15.92 -45.28 1.99
CA ALA A 883 -16.73 -46.46 1.75
C ALA A 883 -16.14 -47.70 2.43
N THR A 884 -14.81 -47.86 2.38
CA THR A 884 -14.09 -48.95 3.05
C THR A 884 -14.21 -48.87 4.57
N ALA A 885 -14.01 -47.69 5.17
CA ALA A 885 -14.08 -47.50 6.62
C ALA A 885 -15.49 -47.82 7.16
N ARG A 886 -16.54 -47.38 6.46
CA ARG A 886 -17.94 -47.69 6.80
C ARG A 886 -18.20 -49.19 6.80
N ALA A 887 -17.76 -49.89 5.76
CA ALA A 887 -17.97 -51.33 5.63
C ALA A 887 -17.26 -52.12 6.74
N ALA A 888 -16.07 -51.68 7.15
CA ALA A 888 -15.29 -52.32 8.20
C ALA A 888 -15.81 -52.06 9.63
N ALA A 889 -16.52 -50.95 9.86
CA ALA A 889 -17.11 -50.61 11.15
C ALA A 889 -18.52 -51.16 11.38
N ALA A 890 -19.14 -51.77 10.37
CA ALA A 890 -20.47 -52.36 10.51
C ALA A 890 -20.45 -53.55 11.49
N PRO A 891 -21.46 -53.68 12.38
CA PRO A 891 -21.55 -54.83 13.27
C PRO A 891 -21.62 -56.13 12.46
N PRO A 892 -21.02 -57.23 12.94
CA PRO A 892 -21.12 -58.51 12.26
C PRO A 892 -22.59 -58.91 12.16
N SER A 893 -23.07 -59.04 10.92
CA SER A 893 -24.43 -59.41 10.56
C SER A 893 -24.80 -60.83 11.00
#